data_AF-A0A8C1QJS2-F1
#
_entry.id   AF-A0A8C1QJS2-F1
#
_cell.length_a   1.000
_cell.length_b   1.000
_cell.length_c   1.000
_cell.angle_alpha   90.00
_cell.angle_beta   90.00
_cell.angle_gamma   90.00
#
_symmetry.space_group_name_H-M   'P 1'
#
loop_
_entity.id
_entity.type
_entity.pdbx_description
1 polymer ?
#
loop_
_entity_poly.entity_id
_entity_poly.type
_entity_poly.pdbx_seq_one_letter_code
_entity_poly.pdbx_strand_id
1 'polypeptide(L)'
;MYHQPVLKNRRTLLKRVETSQTSTLEQGKPVIFMYTLSFFHLCVPVREAIKLNLHPCHVGDSFGWWMCWLKVVLKIPEAWRGKEVHLRWESDGEFGSVFVFLSQFSALPYMWNLHVMDPDPNRKFTLQKAELVVFTRAVRELLTDFEMRVDIVKVLSFFAQKNGESQHVVHAMGHCHIDSAWLWPYEVSIRKCARSWVTVIRLMEKNPEFVFTCSQVSWNLVNTFPVCTNHIHTLEDVSNTKDKGRANHSAFSSLVLDCLQGVRDTDCLSKVQMSSLDVLFSLLESDSSLLCTWVGELLLELHNGTYTTQAKIKLQNLQCEALLHDVELASCLALCKTDNFKYPACKLQELLLLLNQFYDVIPGSCIEMVDEDALQYYDEIFHHYMFFFDPHIFVIQWVPIVIQVYGPTMKENGLLKATIDQTGHLITYRKKLCYNSRETISEGCHGNQFTLFDDVPLYWDARDVMDYHLQTRNPVIGFIEPAMVLRSGIHQGSVSSSLRISRKCTIRQEIVLDACHPQSLQFSSSVGTQTGFGVALLNDSKYGYSIHENIMTLSLLRAPKAPGANAAMGHHKFTYALMPHTGHFQDALVIQYTYNLNFPLHVFHGVISEPWSVFSVNSTAVTLETVKHNALLVRLYESHGSSVTMTLPTSLPVHKAWQSLLLIIQ
;
A
#
# COMPACT_ATOMS: atom_id res chain seq x y z
N MET A 1 -21.97 -34.35 -65.71
CA MET A 1 -21.25 -33.32 -64.93
C MET A 1 -20.88 -33.94 -63.59
N TYR A 2 -19.62 -33.87 -63.16
CA TYR A 2 -19.23 -34.26 -61.80
C TYR A 2 -19.09 -33.00 -60.94
N HIS A 3 -19.90 -32.86 -59.89
CA HIS A 3 -19.67 -31.84 -58.87
C HIS A 3 -18.51 -32.29 -57.97
N GLN A 4 -17.48 -31.44 -57.83
CA GLN A 4 -16.43 -31.68 -56.85
C GLN A 4 -16.99 -31.43 -55.42
N PRO A 5 -16.79 -32.35 -54.46
CA PRO A 5 -17.22 -32.15 -53.09
C PRO A 5 -16.30 -31.18 -52.34
N VAL A 6 -16.83 -30.02 -51.92
CA VAL A 6 -16.07 -29.04 -51.14
C VAL A 6 -16.03 -29.44 -49.66
N LEU A 7 -14.92 -30.03 -49.22
CA LEU A 7 -14.70 -30.43 -47.83
C LEU A 7 -14.44 -29.21 -46.92
N LYS A 8 -15.42 -28.90 -46.05
CA LYS A 8 -15.33 -27.80 -45.06
C LYS A 8 -14.43 -28.16 -43.87
N ASN A 9 -13.11 -27.99 -43.98
CA ASN A 9 -12.20 -28.13 -42.82
C ASN A 9 -11.90 -26.78 -42.15
N ARG A 10 -12.70 -26.43 -41.13
CA ARG A 10 -12.56 -25.18 -40.35
C ARG A 10 -11.16 -25.01 -39.72
N ARG A 11 -10.55 -26.10 -39.23
CA ARG A 11 -9.28 -26.04 -38.48
C ARG A 11 -8.09 -25.73 -39.39
N THR A 12 -8.12 -26.18 -40.64
CA THR A 12 -7.08 -25.85 -41.64
C THR A 12 -7.19 -24.42 -42.17
N LEU A 13 -8.40 -23.84 -42.20
CA LEU A 13 -8.61 -22.44 -42.58
C LEU A 13 -8.09 -21.48 -41.49
N LEU A 14 -8.42 -21.72 -40.22
CA LEU A 14 -7.91 -20.94 -39.09
C LEU A 14 -6.36 -20.94 -39.08
N LYS A 15 -5.72 -22.10 -39.23
CA LYS A 15 -4.25 -22.18 -39.30
C LYS A 15 -3.60 -21.46 -40.49
N ARG A 16 -4.34 -21.23 -41.59
CA ARG A 16 -3.86 -20.41 -42.73
C ARG A 16 -4.02 -18.90 -42.48
N VAL A 17 -5.02 -18.53 -41.69
CA VAL A 17 -5.24 -17.15 -41.22
C VAL A 17 -4.12 -16.77 -40.24
N GLU A 18 -3.88 -17.58 -39.21
CA GLU A 18 -2.75 -17.45 -38.26
C GLU A 18 -1.38 -17.29 -38.96
N THR A 19 -1.11 -18.10 -39.99
CA THR A 19 0.21 -18.09 -40.68
C THR A 19 0.40 -16.96 -41.69
N SER A 20 -0.63 -16.15 -41.99
CA SER A 20 -0.52 -15.04 -42.96
C SER A 20 0.02 -13.72 -42.36
N GLN A 21 0.09 -13.61 -41.03
CA GLN A 21 0.42 -12.36 -40.32
C GLN A 21 1.91 -11.96 -40.36
N THR A 22 2.82 -12.83 -40.80
CA THR A 22 4.26 -12.75 -40.44
C THR A 22 5.19 -12.10 -41.47
N SER A 23 4.72 -11.60 -42.62
CA SER A 23 5.62 -10.92 -43.58
C SER A 23 4.95 -9.92 -44.53
N THR A 24 5.12 -8.61 -44.30
CA THR A 24 5.07 -7.54 -45.33
C THR A 24 5.51 -6.16 -44.77
N LEU A 25 6.81 -5.87 -44.79
CA LEU A 25 7.36 -4.52 -44.58
C LEU A 25 8.57 -4.29 -45.50
N GLU A 26 8.62 -3.15 -46.20
CA GLU A 26 9.73 -2.80 -47.10
C GLU A 26 10.93 -2.24 -46.31
N GLN A 27 11.96 -3.06 -46.09
CA GLN A 27 13.22 -2.62 -45.48
C GLN A 27 14.13 -1.87 -46.47
N GLY A 28 13.74 -0.64 -46.83
CA GLY A 28 14.65 0.31 -47.49
C GLY A 28 15.75 0.74 -46.51
N LYS A 29 17.02 0.39 -46.78
CA LYS A 29 18.16 0.59 -45.87
C LYS A 29 18.29 2.06 -45.41
N PRO A 30 18.00 2.38 -44.13
CA PRO A 30 18.20 3.72 -43.59
C PRO A 30 19.64 3.90 -43.11
N VAL A 31 20.11 5.15 -43.01
CA VAL A 31 21.39 5.47 -42.35
C VAL A 31 21.10 6.04 -40.98
N ILE A 32 21.51 5.30 -39.95
CA ILE A 32 21.31 5.61 -38.53
C ILE A 32 22.70 5.65 -37.88
N PHE A 33 23.03 6.75 -37.23
CA PHE A 33 24.22 6.86 -36.38
C PHE A 33 23.76 6.88 -34.93
N MET A 34 24.37 6.05 -34.08
CA MET A 34 24.02 5.97 -32.66
C MET A 34 25.24 6.25 -31.80
N TYR A 35 25.01 7.00 -30.74
CA TYR A 35 26.01 7.34 -29.73
C TYR A 35 25.41 7.12 -28.34
N THR A 36 26.21 6.61 -27.41
CA THR A 36 25.82 6.22 -26.06
C THR A 36 26.65 6.95 -25.00
N LEU A 37 26.07 7.14 -23.83
CA LEU A 37 26.75 7.53 -22.60
C LEU A 37 26.00 6.95 -21.40
N SER A 38 26.68 6.19 -20.55
CA SER A 38 26.06 5.44 -19.45
C SER A 38 26.69 5.82 -18.11
N PHE A 39 25.87 5.92 -17.06
CA PHE A 39 26.31 6.34 -15.72
C PHE A 39 25.92 5.33 -14.65
N PHE A 40 26.90 4.89 -13.85
CA PHE A 40 26.70 3.92 -12.77
C PHE A 40 25.92 4.51 -11.57
N HIS A 41 26.06 5.82 -11.29
CA HIS A 41 25.46 6.47 -10.11
C HIS A 41 24.87 7.89 -10.33
N LEU A 42 24.89 8.46 -11.55
CA LEU A 42 24.36 9.82 -11.78
C LEU A 42 23.12 9.82 -12.68
N CYS A 43 21.96 10.15 -12.11
CA CYS A 43 20.78 10.56 -12.88
C CYS A 43 20.96 12.00 -13.41
N VAL A 44 21.74 12.15 -14.48
CA VAL A 44 21.97 13.45 -15.13
C VAL A 44 20.69 13.96 -15.82
N PRO A 45 20.18 15.17 -15.52
CA PRO A 45 19.06 15.78 -16.23
C PRO A 45 19.31 15.97 -17.73
N VAL A 46 18.26 15.90 -18.55
CA VAL A 46 18.29 16.05 -20.03
C VAL A 46 19.17 17.23 -20.49
N ARG A 47 18.97 18.41 -19.87
CA ARG A 47 19.68 19.68 -20.15
C ARG A 47 21.19 19.64 -19.92
N GLU A 48 21.67 18.66 -19.16
CA GLU A 48 23.09 18.42 -18.86
C GLU A 48 23.61 17.25 -19.70
N ALA A 49 22.86 16.15 -19.81
CA ALA A 49 23.22 14.99 -20.62
C ALA A 49 23.52 15.33 -22.09
N ILE A 50 22.79 16.28 -22.68
CA ILE A 50 22.99 16.78 -24.06
C ILE A 50 24.38 17.44 -24.26
N LYS A 51 25.00 17.95 -23.19
CA LYS A 51 26.28 18.68 -23.22
C LYS A 51 27.50 17.76 -23.08
N LEU A 52 27.30 16.48 -22.82
CA LEU A 52 28.37 15.53 -22.52
C LEU A 52 28.84 14.79 -23.77
N ASN A 53 30.11 14.36 -23.75
CA ASN A 53 30.71 13.60 -24.84
C ASN A 53 30.11 12.18 -24.88
N LEU A 54 29.70 11.73 -26.06
CA LEU A 54 29.08 10.43 -26.28
C LEU A 54 30.02 9.53 -27.09
N HIS A 55 30.03 8.23 -26.78
CA HIS A 55 30.81 7.22 -27.49
C HIS A 55 29.96 6.57 -28.60
N PRO A 56 30.51 6.13 -29.74
CA PRO A 56 29.74 5.39 -30.73
C PRO A 56 29.18 4.07 -30.18
N CYS A 57 28.01 3.64 -30.67
CA CYS A 57 27.43 2.32 -30.36
C CYS A 57 26.65 1.73 -31.55
N HIS A 58 26.34 0.44 -31.46
CA HIS A 58 25.74 -0.35 -32.52
C HIS A 58 24.58 -1.24 -32.03
N VAL A 59 23.77 -1.74 -32.95
CA VAL A 59 22.78 -2.78 -32.66
C VAL A 59 23.53 -4.09 -32.37
N GLY A 60 23.17 -4.77 -31.28
CA GLY A 60 23.90 -5.92 -30.72
C GLY A 60 24.77 -5.58 -29.51
N ASP A 61 25.02 -4.28 -29.22
CA ASP A 61 25.75 -3.88 -28.01
C ASP A 61 24.93 -4.16 -26.74
N SER A 62 25.63 -4.63 -25.69
CA SER A 62 25.05 -4.86 -24.36
C SER A 62 25.52 -3.81 -23.34
N PHE A 63 24.54 -3.19 -22.68
CA PHE A 63 24.74 -2.18 -21.64
C PHE A 63 24.49 -2.80 -20.25
N GLY A 64 24.96 -2.15 -19.18
CA GLY A 64 24.64 -2.56 -17.81
C GLY A 64 23.20 -2.22 -17.40
N TRP A 65 22.80 -2.60 -16.20
CA TRP A 65 21.46 -2.34 -15.65
C TRP A 65 21.18 -0.85 -15.35
N TRP A 66 22.23 -0.03 -15.28
CA TRP A 66 22.18 1.39 -14.93
C TRP A 66 21.75 2.29 -16.10
N MET A 67 21.44 3.56 -15.81
CA MET A 67 20.89 4.49 -16.78
C MET A 67 21.85 4.77 -17.95
N CYS A 68 21.31 4.72 -19.17
CA CYS A 68 22.01 4.92 -20.42
C CYS A 68 21.30 5.97 -21.30
N TRP A 69 22.03 7.01 -21.72
CA TRP A 69 21.58 8.02 -22.67
C TRP A 69 22.04 7.64 -24.09
N LEU A 70 21.10 7.38 -25.00
CA LEU A 70 21.40 7.11 -26.40
C LEU A 70 20.94 8.27 -27.30
N LYS A 71 21.88 8.92 -27.97
CA LYS A 71 21.63 9.93 -29.00
C LYS A 71 21.61 9.27 -30.37
N VAL A 72 20.42 9.19 -30.94
CA VAL A 72 20.21 8.65 -32.29
C VAL A 72 20.18 9.81 -33.29
N VAL A 73 21.05 9.78 -34.29
CA VAL A 73 21.08 10.74 -35.41
C VAL A 73 20.58 10.03 -36.66
N LEU A 74 19.43 10.48 -37.15
CA LEU A 74 18.66 9.84 -38.23
C LEU A 74 18.79 10.62 -39.53
N LYS A 75 19.08 9.94 -40.65
CA LYS A 75 18.99 10.53 -41.99
C LYS A 75 17.89 9.86 -42.81
N ILE A 76 16.72 10.50 -42.84
CA ILE A 76 15.57 10.05 -43.63
C ILE A 76 15.86 10.27 -45.13
N PRO A 77 15.69 9.26 -46.01
CA PRO A 77 15.81 9.43 -47.46
C PRO A 77 14.74 10.37 -48.03
N GLU A 78 15.08 11.21 -49.01
CA GLU A 78 14.11 12.13 -49.63
C GLU A 78 12.96 11.40 -50.35
N ALA A 79 13.20 10.17 -50.82
CA ALA A 79 12.18 9.27 -51.38
C ALA A 79 11.09 8.84 -50.37
N TRP A 80 11.22 9.19 -49.08
CA TRP A 80 10.21 8.97 -48.04
C TRP A 80 9.44 10.27 -47.67
N ARG A 81 9.67 11.40 -48.36
CA ARG A 81 8.90 12.64 -48.18
C ARG A 81 7.39 12.33 -48.34
N GLY A 82 6.60 12.72 -47.35
CA GLY A 82 5.15 12.51 -47.32
C GLY A 82 4.69 11.11 -46.89
N LYS A 83 5.61 10.19 -46.54
CA LYS A 83 5.26 8.88 -45.95
C LYS A 83 5.31 8.92 -44.43
N GLU A 84 4.57 8.02 -43.78
CA GLU A 84 4.65 7.84 -42.33
C GLU A 84 5.90 7.00 -41.97
N VAL A 85 6.86 7.61 -41.28
CA VAL A 85 8.14 6.99 -40.90
C VAL A 85 8.18 6.77 -39.39
N HIS A 86 8.42 5.52 -38.99
CA HIS A 86 8.54 5.08 -37.61
C HIS A 86 9.98 4.73 -37.28
N LEU A 87 10.44 5.06 -36.06
CA LEU A 87 11.65 4.48 -35.48
C LEU A 87 11.24 3.26 -34.65
N ARG A 88 11.58 2.07 -35.11
CA ARG A 88 11.43 0.85 -34.31
C ARG A 88 12.63 0.72 -33.39
N TRP A 89 12.35 0.63 -32.10
CA TRP A 89 13.33 0.33 -31.05
C TRP A 89 12.94 -0.97 -30.34
N GLU A 90 13.92 -1.83 -30.05
CA GLU A 90 13.70 -3.11 -29.38
C GLU A 90 14.92 -3.44 -28.52
N SER A 91 14.74 -3.62 -27.21
CA SER A 91 15.82 -3.85 -26.23
C SER A 91 15.32 -4.56 -24.98
N ASP A 92 16.16 -5.39 -24.36
CA ASP A 92 15.81 -6.23 -23.19
C ASP A 92 15.61 -5.47 -21.85
N GLY A 93 15.77 -4.14 -21.87
CA GLY A 93 15.57 -3.24 -20.74
C GLY A 93 14.54 -2.16 -21.06
N GLU A 94 14.00 -1.52 -20.01
CA GLU A 94 12.97 -0.49 -20.15
C GLU A 94 13.40 0.66 -21.07
N PHE A 95 12.70 0.83 -22.20
CA PHE A 95 12.98 1.92 -23.12
C PHE A 95 12.62 3.28 -22.49
N GLY A 96 13.62 4.15 -22.34
CA GLY A 96 13.50 5.44 -21.64
C GLY A 96 12.63 6.48 -22.33
N SER A 97 12.48 7.64 -21.69
CA SER A 97 11.76 8.79 -22.27
C SER A 97 12.51 9.36 -23.48
N VAL A 98 11.82 9.50 -24.61
CA VAL A 98 12.40 9.99 -25.87
C VAL A 98 12.29 11.52 -25.95
N PHE A 99 13.43 12.20 -26.00
CA PHE A 99 13.51 13.65 -26.17
C PHE A 99 13.94 14.01 -27.60
N VAL A 100 13.00 14.48 -28.41
CA VAL A 100 13.23 14.79 -29.84
C VAL A 100 13.66 16.25 -30.01
N PHE A 101 14.93 16.45 -30.38
CA PHE A 101 15.51 17.78 -30.64
C PHE A 101 15.59 18.09 -32.14
N LEU A 102 14.43 18.10 -32.81
CA LEU A 102 14.19 18.68 -34.14
C LEU A 102 12.69 18.69 -34.44
N SER A 103 12.27 19.44 -35.46
CA SER A 103 10.86 19.63 -35.82
C SER A 103 10.15 18.35 -36.29
N GLN A 104 8.92 18.13 -35.80
CA GLN A 104 7.89 17.21 -36.35
C GLN A 104 8.13 15.69 -36.27
N PHE A 105 8.22 15.08 -35.07
CA PHE A 105 8.04 13.62 -34.94
C PHE A 105 7.25 13.16 -33.68
N SER A 106 6.79 11.91 -33.70
CA SER A 106 6.18 11.20 -32.57
C SER A 106 6.75 9.79 -32.45
N ALA A 107 7.10 9.36 -31.24
CA ALA A 107 7.44 7.98 -30.90
C ALA A 107 6.53 7.49 -29.77
N LEU A 108 6.32 6.17 -29.68
CA LEU A 108 5.53 5.51 -28.64
C LEU A 108 6.41 4.42 -27.99
N PRO A 109 6.49 4.34 -26.65
CA PRO A 109 7.11 3.21 -25.96
C PRO A 109 6.12 2.05 -25.82
N TYR A 110 6.63 0.82 -25.88
CA TYR A 110 5.88 -0.41 -25.55
C TYR A 110 6.38 -0.98 -24.21
N MET A 111 5.51 -1.64 -23.44
CA MET A 111 5.82 -2.27 -22.16
C MET A 111 6.14 -3.77 -22.32
N TRP A 112 6.81 -4.35 -21.31
CA TRP A 112 7.21 -5.75 -21.24
C TRP A 112 6.93 -6.34 -19.85
N ASN A 113 6.91 -7.68 -19.76
CA ASN A 113 6.50 -8.44 -18.58
C ASN A 113 7.40 -8.23 -17.35
N LEU A 114 6.77 -8.26 -16.18
CA LEU A 114 7.44 -8.27 -14.88
C LEU A 114 7.69 -9.71 -14.41
N HIS A 115 8.83 -9.94 -13.75
CA HIS A 115 9.11 -11.14 -12.97
C HIS A 115 9.50 -10.73 -11.55
N VAL A 116 9.03 -11.50 -10.56
CA VAL A 116 9.11 -11.18 -9.13
C VAL A 116 10.34 -11.83 -8.54
N MET A 117 11.49 -11.18 -8.69
CA MET A 117 12.80 -11.62 -8.21
C MET A 117 13.61 -10.39 -7.77
N ASP A 118 14.62 -10.59 -6.94
CA ASP A 118 15.58 -9.54 -6.59
C ASP A 118 16.22 -8.91 -7.85
N PRO A 119 16.53 -7.60 -7.86
CA PRO A 119 17.20 -6.97 -8.99
C PRO A 119 18.62 -7.53 -9.17
N ASP A 120 18.88 -8.26 -10.25
CA ASP A 120 20.23 -8.75 -10.57
C ASP A 120 21.18 -7.59 -10.92
N PRO A 121 22.20 -7.28 -10.08
CA PRO A 121 23.14 -6.18 -10.31
C PRO A 121 24.17 -6.47 -11.40
N ASN A 122 24.15 -7.68 -11.99
CA ASN A 122 24.94 -8.06 -13.16
C ASN A 122 24.10 -8.08 -14.44
N ARG A 123 22.79 -7.80 -14.37
CA ARG A 123 21.88 -7.84 -15.52
C ARG A 123 22.38 -6.87 -16.58
N LYS A 124 22.41 -7.36 -17.82
CA LYS A 124 22.74 -6.56 -19.01
C LYS A 124 21.54 -6.49 -19.94
N PHE A 125 21.44 -5.37 -20.65
CA PHE A 125 20.39 -5.11 -21.62
C PHE A 125 21.01 -4.95 -23.01
N THR A 126 20.55 -5.74 -23.98
CA THR A 126 21.07 -5.67 -25.36
C THR A 126 20.15 -4.84 -26.23
N LEU A 127 20.73 -4.02 -27.12
CA LEU A 127 19.98 -3.32 -28.15
C LEU A 127 19.72 -4.27 -29.33
N GLN A 128 18.51 -4.81 -29.43
CA GLN A 128 18.15 -5.81 -30.44
C GLN A 128 17.79 -5.19 -31.78
N LYS A 129 17.09 -4.03 -31.79
CA LYS A 129 16.77 -3.28 -33.02
C LYS A 129 16.78 -1.78 -32.79
N ALA A 130 17.32 -1.06 -33.78
CA ALA A 130 17.13 0.36 -33.99
C ALA A 130 17.06 0.60 -35.51
N GLU A 131 15.85 0.56 -36.09
CA GLU A 131 15.63 0.68 -37.53
C GLU A 131 14.54 1.71 -37.86
N LEU A 132 14.67 2.41 -39.00
CA LEU A 132 13.59 3.23 -39.53
C LEU A 132 12.74 2.41 -40.49
N VAL A 133 11.43 2.45 -40.30
CA VAL A 133 10.44 1.69 -41.09
C VAL A 133 9.43 2.67 -41.67
N VAL A 134 9.13 2.53 -42.96
CA VAL A 134 7.97 3.19 -43.58
C VAL A 134 6.74 2.34 -43.31
N PHE A 135 5.77 2.88 -42.57
CA PHE A 135 4.52 2.17 -42.32
C PHE A 135 3.48 2.54 -43.40
N THR A 136 2.88 1.52 -44.01
CA THR A 136 1.77 1.74 -44.94
C THR A 136 0.47 1.63 -44.16
N ARG A 137 -0.17 2.77 -43.88
CA ARG A 137 -1.37 2.86 -43.04
C ARG A 137 -2.48 1.88 -43.45
N ALA A 138 -2.76 1.75 -44.75
CA ALA A 138 -3.76 0.81 -45.26
C ALA A 138 -3.43 -0.67 -44.98
N VAL A 139 -2.15 -1.04 -44.85
CA VAL A 139 -1.73 -2.39 -44.44
C VAL A 139 -1.90 -2.59 -42.94
N ARG A 140 -1.64 -1.56 -42.11
CA ARG A 140 -1.96 -1.60 -40.67
C ARG A 140 -3.45 -1.76 -40.44
N GLU A 141 -4.26 -0.90 -41.07
CA GLU A 141 -5.71 -0.94 -40.97
C GLU A 141 -6.22 -2.33 -41.39
N LEU A 142 -5.78 -2.87 -42.52
CA LEU A 142 -6.12 -4.22 -42.95
C LEU A 142 -5.67 -5.32 -41.96
N LEU A 143 -4.48 -5.21 -41.36
CA LEU A 143 -3.97 -6.21 -40.39
C LEU A 143 -4.73 -6.17 -39.06
N THR A 144 -5.01 -5.00 -38.50
CA THR A 144 -5.79 -4.87 -37.25
C THR A 144 -7.24 -5.30 -37.47
N ASP A 145 -7.83 -4.97 -38.62
CA ASP A 145 -9.15 -5.44 -39.03
C ASP A 145 -9.14 -6.97 -39.22
N PHE A 146 -8.07 -7.54 -39.79
CA PHE A 146 -7.90 -8.99 -39.93
C PHE A 146 -7.75 -9.69 -38.58
N GLU A 147 -6.87 -9.20 -37.69
CA GLU A 147 -6.66 -9.69 -36.32
C GLU A 147 -7.97 -9.81 -35.55
N MET A 148 -8.77 -8.74 -35.46
CA MET A 148 -10.09 -8.78 -34.81
C MET A 148 -11.07 -9.75 -35.48
N ARG A 149 -10.97 -9.95 -36.80
CA ARG A 149 -11.80 -10.87 -37.58
C ARG A 149 -11.26 -12.33 -37.54
N VAL A 150 -10.06 -12.59 -37.03
CA VAL A 150 -9.52 -13.96 -36.83
C VAL A 150 -10.27 -14.67 -35.71
N ASP A 151 -10.49 -14.01 -34.58
CA ASP A 151 -11.26 -14.58 -33.47
C ASP A 151 -12.75 -14.68 -33.80
N ILE A 152 -13.26 -13.74 -34.61
CA ILE A 152 -14.68 -13.59 -34.97
C ILE A 152 -14.92 -13.97 -36.44
N VAL A 153 -14.61 -15.22 -36.83
CA VAL A 153 -14.80 -15.72 -38.21
C VAL A 153 -16.29 -15.91 -38.57
N LYS A 154 -16.96 -14.80 -38.90
CA LYS A 154 -18.21 -14.75 -39.69
C LYS A 154 -18.11 -13.64 -40.75
N VAL A 155 -18.89 -13.81 -41.83
CA VAL A 155 -18.86 -13.01 -43.07
C VAL A 155 -18.95 -11.49 -42.81
N LEU A 156 -18.26 -10.67 -43.61
CA LEU A 156 -18.26 -9.19 -43.52
C LEU A 156 -19.65 -8.54 -43.37
N SER A 157 -20.70 -9.14 -43.93
CA SER A 157 -22.09 -8.67 -43.80
C SER A 157 -22.62 -8.70 -42.36
N PHE A 158 -22.05 -9.54 -41.49
CA PHE A 158 -22.38 -9.63 -40.06
C PHE A 158 -21.88 -8.39 -39.29
N PHE A 159 -20.67 -7.92 -39.60
CA PHE A 159 -20.08 -6.71 -39.02
C PHE A 159 -20.74 -5.40 -39.51
N ALA A 160 -21.67 -5.46 -40.47
CA ALA A 160 -22.52 -4.34 -40.84
C ALA A 160 -23.84 -4.30 -40.04
N GLN A 161 -24.10 -5.31 -39.20
CA GLN A 161 -25.28 -5.38 -38.34
C GLN A 161 -24.96 -4.73 -36.98
N LYS A 162 -25.84 -3.84 -36.55
CA LYS A 162 -25.76 -3.09 -35.29
C LYS A 162 -26.62 -3.74 -34.22
N ASN A 163 -26.30 -3.50 -32.95
CA ASN A 163 -27.06 -4.03 -31.83
C ASN A 163 -28.38 -3.25 -31.63
N GLY A 164 -29.40 -3.94 -31.13
CA GLY A 164 -30.66 -3.30 -30.69
C GLY A 164 -30.42 -2.25 -29.60
N GLU A 165 -31.35 -1.32 -29.42
CA GLU A 165 -31.16 -0.19 -28.49
C GLU A 165 -30.88 -0.64 -27.05
N SER A 166 -31.63 -1.62 -26.55
CA SER A 166 -31.54 -2.22 -25.20
C SER A 166 -30.39 -3.22 -25.00
N GLN A 167 -29.33 -3.16 -25.79
CA GLN A 167 -28.14 -4.02 -25.62
C GLN A 167 -27.23 -3.47 -24.51
N HIS A 168 -26.67 -4.35 -23.67
CA HIS A 168 -25.72 -4.02 -22.61
C HIS A 168 -24.54 -3.18 -23.12
N VAL A 169 -24.16 -2.15 -22.36
CA VAL A 169 -23.17 -1.14 -22.73
C VAL A 169 -21.91 -1.25 -21.86
N VAL A 170 -20.77 -1.41 -22.52
CA VAL A 170 -19.44 -1.35 -21.93
C VAL A 170 -18.90 0.07 -22.02
N HIS A 171 -18.55 0.62 -20.87
CA HIS A 171 -17.92 1.91 -20.68
C HIS A 171 -16.41 1.71 -20.60
N ALA A 172 -15.72 1.94 -21.71
CA ALA A 172 -14.27 1.82 -21.79
C ALA A 172 -13.58 3.14 -21.40
N MET A 173 -12.44 3.02 -20.72
CA MET A 173 -11.46 4.09 -20.56
C MET A 173 -10.03 3.53 -20.69
N GLY A 174 -9.07 4.37 -21.05
CA GLY A 174 -7.66 4.03 -20.88
C GLY A 174 -7.27 4.15 -19.41
N HIS A 175 -6.53 3.17 -18.88
CA HIS A 175 -5.97 3.24 -17.54
C HIS A 175 -4.46 2.98 -17.56
N CYS A 176 -3.71 3.61 -16.66
CA CYS A 176 -2.32 3.25 -16.40
C CYS A 176 -2.05 3.30 -14.90
N HIS A 177 -2.01 2.10 -14.31
CA HIS A 177 -1.59 1.86 -12.95
C HIS A 177 -0.05 1.92 -12.88
N ILE A 178 0.49 2.66 -11.91
CA ILE A 178 1.94 2.77 -11.67
C ILE A 178 2.18 2.71 -10.17
N ASP A 179 2.96 1.74 -9.74
CA ASP A 179 3.34 1.57 -8.33
C ASP A 179 4.32 2.67 -7.92
N SER A 180 4.02 3.38 -6.82
CA SER A 180 4.85 4.50 -6.34
C SER A 180 6.25 4.03 -5.97
N ALA A 181 6.34 2.84 -5.37
CA ALA A 181 7.51 1.97 -5.36
C ALA A 181 7.03 0.52 -5.20
N TRP A 182 7.73 -0.43 -5.81
CA TRP A 182 7.46 -1.87 -5.65
C TRP A 182 8.70 -2.71 -5.97
N LEU A 183 8.88 -3.09 -7.24
CA LEU A 183 10.13 -3.70 -7.76
C LEU A 183 11.10 -2.64 -8.33
N TRP A 184 10.94 -1.39 -7.90
CA TRP A 184 11.75 -0.23 -8.26
C TRP A 184 11.62 0.87 -7.18
N PRO A 185 12.66 1.69 -6.95
CA PRO A 185 12.63 2.81 -6.00
C PRO A 185 11.82 4.00 -6.52
N TYR A 186 11.46 4.91 -5.62
CA TYR A 186 10.56 6.05 -5.89
C TYR A 186 11.06 6.95 -7.06
N GLU A 187 12.38 7.12 -7.21
CA GLU A 187 12.97 7.94 -8.27
C GLU A 187 12.75 7.39 -9.69
N VAL A 188 12.54 6.08 -9.83
CA VAL A 188 12.20 5.43 -11.11
C VAL A 188 10.73 5.66 -11.46
N SER A 189 9.84 5.68 -10.46
CA SER A 189 8.39 5.90 -10.64
C SER A 189 8.10 7.27 -11.25
N ILE A 190 8.83 8.32 -10.86
CA ILE A 190 8.74 9.65 -11.47
C ILE A 190 8.97 9.58 -12.99
N ARG A 191 9.93 8.75 -13.44
CA ARG A 191 10.27 8.55 -14.85
C ARG A 191 9.25 7.68 -15.57
N LYS A 192 8.71 6.65 -14.90
CA LYS A 192 7.59 5.82 -15.40
C LYS A 192 6.35 6.68 -15.66
N CYS A 193 5.94 7.49 -14.69
CA CYS A 193 4.83 8.45 -14.82
C CYS A 193 5.04 9.41 -16.00
N ALA A 194 6.20 10.06 -16.09
CA ALA A 194 6.51 11.00 -17.17
C ALA A 194 6.37 10.36 -18.57
N ARG A 195 6.96 9.18 -18.77
CA ARG A 195 6.92 8.41 -20.02
C ARG A 195 5.50 7.99 -20.39
N SER A 196 4.73 7.50 -19.42
CA SER A 196 3.35 7.09 -19.63
C SER A 196 2.45 8.28 -19.96
N TRP A 197 2.54 9.40 -19.22
CA TRP A 197 1.64 10.54 -19.43
C TRP A 197 1.93 11.24 -20.77
N VAL A 198 3.19 11.38 -21.18
CA VAL A 198 3.55 11.88 -22.53
C VAL A 198 2.97 10.98 -23.63
N THR A 199 2.94 9.66 -23.40
CA THR A 199 2.34 8.69 -24.34
C THR A 199 0.82 8.87 -24.41
N VAL A 200 0.15 9.00 -23.25
CA VAL A 200 -1.30 9.25 -23.14
C VAL A 200 -1.71 10.55 -23.82
N ILE A 201 -1.01 11.66 -23.56
CA ILE A 201 -1.26 12.95 -24.22
C ILE A 201 -1.18 12.78 -25.75
N ARG A 202 -0.17 12.05 -26.25
CA ARG A 202 -0.02 11.76 -27.69
C ARG A 202 -1.14 10.90 -28.28
N LEU A 203 -1.81 10.09 -27.45
CA LEU A 203 -2.98 9.31 -27.86
C LEU A 203 -4.25 10.16 -27.86
N MET A 204 -4.41 11.08 -26.89
CA MET A 204 -5.50 12.06 -26.84
C MET A 204 -5.42 13.08 -27.99
N GLU A 205 -4.21 13.59 -28.30
CA GLU A 205 -3.93 14.43 -29.48
C GLU A 205 -4.42 13.78 -30.79
N LYS A 206 -4.29 12.45 -30.89
CA LYS A 206 -4.67 11.67 -32.08
C LYS A 206 -6.12 11.17 -32.05
N ASN A 207 -6.73 11.07 -30.87
CA ASN A 207 -8.06 10.51 -30.65
C ASN A 207 -8.82 11.39 -29.64
N PRO A 208 -9.56 12.42 -30.09
CA PRO A 208 -10.32 13.31 -29.20
C PRO A 208 -11.35 12.60 -28.32
N GLU A 209 -11.82 11.43 -28.75
CA GLU A 209 -12.74 10.54 -28.04
C GLU A 209 -12.08 9.71 -26.92
N PHE A 210 -10.76 9.81 -26.72
CA PHE A 210 -10.03 8.97 -25.76
C PHE A 210 -10.08 9.54 -24.34
N VAL A 211 -10.85 8.88 -23.48
CA VAL A 211 -10.86 9.13 -22.03
C VAL A 211 -9.77 8.30 -21.35
N PHE A 212 -9.01 8.91 -20.46
CA PHE A 212 -7.95 8.27 -19.68
C PHE A 212 -8.13 8.55 -18.18
N THR A 213 -7.79 7.57 -17.33
CA THR A 213 -7.73 7.74 -15.87
C THR A 213 -6.41 7.21 -15.30
N CYS A 214 -5.96 7.84 -14.21
CA CYS A 214 -4.92 7.32 -13.31
C CYS A 214 -5.44 7.38 -11.86
N SER A 215 -4.73 6.75 -10.92
CA SER A 215 -5.18 6.59 -9.52
C SER A 215 -4.49 7.52 -8.51
N GLN A 216 -3.22 7.90 -8.73
CA GLN A 216 -2.37 8.53 -7.71
C GLN A 216 -2.21 10.05 -7.93
N VAL A 217 -2.66 10.86 -6.96
CA VAL A 217 -2.28 12.29 -6.84
C VAL A 217 -0.94 12.41 -6.10
N SER A 218 0.13 11.84 -6.65
CA SER A 218 1.45 11.94 -6.01
C SER A 218 2.07 13.31 -6.25
N TRP A 219 2.56 13.95 -5.19
CA TRP A 219 3.09 15.33 -5.19
C TRP A 219 4.19 15.57 -6.25
N ASN A 220 5.04 14.57 -6.47
CA ASN A 220 6.09 14.58 -7.50
C ASN A 220 5.55 14.72 -8.94
N LEU A 221 4.36 14.21 -9.24
CA LEU A 221 3.75 14.31 -10.57
C LEU A 221 3.37 15.77 -10.89
N VAL A 222 2.72 16.45 -9.95
CA VAL A 222 2.25 17.84 -10.11
C VAL A 222 3.41 18.81 -10.26
N ASN A 223 4.45 18.68 -9.41
CA ASN A 223 5.62 19.56 -9.44
C ASN A 223 6.54 19.32 -10.66
N THR A 224 6.54 18.12 -11.25
CA THR A 224 7.37 17.83 -12.43
C THR A 224 6.63 18.12 -13.75
N PHE A 225 5.31 17.92 -13.81
CA PHE A 225 4.49 18.10 -15.02
C PHE A 225 3.12 18.75 -14.69
N PRO A 226 3.08 20.08 -14.45
CA PRO A 226 1.90 20.80 -13.94
C PRO A 226 0.70 20.93 -14.90
N VAL A 227 0.67 20.16 -16.00
CA VAL A 227 -0.38 20.20 -17.03
C VAL A 227 -1.45 19.11 -16.82
N CYS A 228 -1.14 18.06 -16.05
CA CYS A 228 -1.95 16.84 -15.99
C CYS A 228 -2.59 16.59 -14.63
N THR A 229 -3.57 17.41 -14.24
CA THR A 229 -4.46 17.13 -13.09
C THR A 229 -5.92 17.41 -13.44
N ASN A 230 -6.69 16.35 -13.70
CA ASN A 230 -8.15 16.34 -13.56
C ASN A 230 -8.73 14.92 -13.66
N HIS A 231 -9.49 14.52 -12.64
CA HIS A 231 -10.38 13.34 -12.55
C HIS A 231 -9.69 11.96 -12.57
N ILE A 232 -9.96 11.15 -11.53
CA ILE A 232 -9.11 10.04 -11.05
C ILE A 232 -9.98 8.91 -10.50
N HIS A 233 -10.11 7.80 -11.24
CA HIS A 233 -10.97 6.66 -10.90
C HIS A 233 -10.45 5.35 -11.54
N THR A 234 -10.71 4.20 -10.90
CA THR A 234 -10.24 2.84 -11.28
C THR A 234 -11.41 1.92 -11.69
N LEU A 235 -11.15 0.80 -12.41
CA LEU A 235 -12.02 -0.41 -12.46
C LEU A 235 -11.41 -1.57 -13.28
N GLU A 236 -12.04 -2.75 -13.24
CA GLU A 236 -11.59 -4.06 -13.79
C GLU A 236 -12.38 -4.56 -15.03
N ASP A 237 -12.07 -5.77 -15.52
CA ASP A 237 -12.55 -6.35 -16.79
C ASP A 237 -13.98 -6.96 -16.78
N VAL A 238 -14.70 -6.76 -17.89
CA VAL A 238 -16.11 -7.18 -18.11
C VAL A 238 -16.34 -8.69 -18.06
N SER A 239 -15.40 -9.51 -18.52
CA SER A 239 -15.59 -10.96 -18.70
C SER A 239 -15.92 -11.69 -17.39
N ASN A 240 -15.33 -11.25 -16.28
CA ASN A 240 -15.44 -11.84 -14.94
C ASN A 240 -16.45 -11.15 -14.02
N THR A 241 -17.24 -10.19 -14.52
CA THR A 241 -18.37 -9.60 -13.76
C THR A 241 -19.28 -10.70 -13.21
N LYS A 242 -19.42 -10.79 -11.87
CA LYS A 242 -20.14 -11.89 -11.22
C LYS A 242 -21.66 -11.70 -11.24
N ASP A 243 -22.14 -10.46 -11.10
CA ASP A 243 -23.56 -10.08 -11.06
C ASP A 243 -24.10 -9.62 -12.44
N LYS A 244 -23.92 -10.44 -13.49
CA LYS A 244 -24.41 -10.13 -14.85
C LYS A 244 -25.93 -10.01 -14.89
N GLY A 245 -26.43 -8.88 -15.41
CA GLY A 245 -27.87 -8.64 -15.64
C GLY A 245 -28.61 -7.87 -14.56
N ARG A 246 -27.93 -7.36 -13.51
CA ARG A 246 -28.54 -6.42 -12.54
C ARG A 246 -28.61 -4.98 -13.02
N ALA A 247 -27.66 -4.58 -13.86
CA ALA A 247 -27.57 -3.26 -14.48
C ALA A 247 -27.09 -3.43 -15.93
N ASN A 248 -27.49 -2.51 -16.81
CA ASN A 248 -27.19 -2.60 -18.26
C ASN A 248 -25.83 -2.00 -18.66
N HIS A 249 -24.99 -1.66 -17.66
CA HIS A 249 -23.75 -0.90 -17.82
C HIS A 249 -22.59 -1.57 -17.06
N SER A 250 -21.38 -1.51 -17.62
CA SER A 250 -20.15 -2.05 -16.97
C SER A 250 -18.89 -1.34 -17.46
N ALA A 251 -17.90 -1.13 -16.58
CA ALA A 251 -16.59 -0.57 -16.95
C ALA A 251 -15.68 -1.56 -17.71
N PHE A 252 -14.67 -1.05 -18.41
CA PHE A 252 -13.56 -1.81 -19.00
C PHE A 252 -12.28 -0.95 -19.14
N SER A 253 -11.09 -1.51 -18.91
CA SER A 253 -9.86 -0.72 -18.73
C SER A 253 -8.59 -1.22 -19.44
N SER A 254 -8.69 -2.17 -20.39
CA SER A 254 -7.51 -2.90 -20.93
C SER A 254 -7.35 -2.93 -22.48
N LEU A 255 -8.12 -2.16 -23.26
CA LEU A 255 -8.18 -2.29 -24.72
C LEU A 255 -7.28 -1.33 -25.52
N VAL A 256 -6.72 -1.85 -26.63
CA VAL A 256 -6.04 -1.05 -27.67
C VAL A 256 -7.07 -0.18 -28.40
N LEU A 257 -6.77 1.12 -28.52
CA LEU A 257 -7.64 2.14 -29.13
C LEU A 257 -8.12 1.79 -30.55
N ASP A 258 -7.22 1.31 -31.40
CA ASP A 258 -7.53 0.92 -32.78
C ASP A 258 -8.59 -0.20 -32.81
N CYS A 259 -8.49 -1.17 -31.89
CA CYS A 259 -9.41 -2.29 -31.80
C CYS A 259 -10.82 -1.86 -31.34
N LEU A 260 -10.91 -0.86 -30.45
CA LEU A 260 -12.21 -0.34 -30.02
C LEU A 260 -13.04 0.18 -31.20
N GLN A 261 -12.42 0.83 -32.20
CA GLN A 261 -13.14 1.43 -33.32
C GLN A 261 -13.86 0.41 -34.20
N GLY A 262 -13.28 -0.78 -34.42
CA GLY A 262 -13.89 -1.84 -35.23
C GLY A 262 -14.98 -2.66 -34.53
N VAL A 263 -15.20 -2.45 -33.22
CA VAL A 263 -16.02 -3.32 -32.37
C VAL A 263 -17.17 -2.57 -31.65
N ARG A 264 -17.19 -1.23 -31.67
CA ARG A 264 -18.13 -0.37 -30.88
C ARG A 264 -19.61 -0.80 -30.90
N ASP A 265 -20.12 -1.24 -32.05
CA ASP A 265 -21.53 -1.57 -32.24
C ASP A 265 -21.72 -2.67 -33.31
N THR A 266 -21.12 -3.83 -33.04
CA THR A 266 -21.21 -5.05 -33.88
C THR A 266 -22.20 -6.04 -33.25
N ASP A 267 -23.12 -6.60 -34.04
CA ASP A 267 -24.10 -7.59 -33.58
C ASP A 267 -23.46 -8.82 -32.88
N CYS A 268 -24.20 -9.37 -31.91
CA CYS A 268 -23.78 -10.41 -30.96
C CYS A 268 -22.60 -10.04 -30.03
N LEU A 269 -22.17 -8.78 -29.98
CA LEU A 269 -21.23 -8.27 -28.98
C LEU A 269 -21.91 -7.21 -28.09
N SER A 270 -21.35 -6.93 -26.92
CA SER A 270 -21.79 -5.77 -26.12
C SER A 270 -21.44 -4.48 -26.86
N LYS A 271 -22.28 -3.44 -26.75
CA LYS A 271 -21.91 -2.11 -27.25
C LYS A 271 -20.71 -1.59 -26.45
N VAL A 272 -19.79 -0.88 -27.08
CA VAL A 272 -18.62 -0.30 -26.41
C VAL A 272 -18.47 1.19 -26.73
N GLN A 273 -18.49 2.01 -25.68
CA GLN A 273 -18.32 3.47 -25.77
C GLN A 273 -17.18 3.94 -24.87
N MET A 274 -16.53 5.05 -25.25
CA MET A 274 -15.59 5.75 -24.37
C MET A 274 -16.37 6.70 -23.45
N SER A 275 -16.05 6.73 -22.16
CA SER A 275 -16.69 7.62 -21.18
C SER A 275 -15.86 7.76 -19.91
N SER A 276 -16.06 8.84 -19.14
CA SER A 276 -15.55 8.90 -17.76
C SER A 276 -16.32 7.97 -16.83
N LEU A 277 -15.75 7.71 -15.66
CA LEU A 277 -16.42 6.88 -14.64
C LEU A 277 -17.56 7.62 -13.95
N ASP A 278 -17.58 8.95 -13.93
CA ASP A 278 -18.72 9.75 -13.48
C ASP A 278 -19.98 9.42 -14.29
N VAL A 279 -19.85 9.33 -15.62
CA VAL A 279 -20.95 8.97 -16.53
C VAL A 279 -21.44 7.54 -16.25
N LEU A 280 -20.54 6.59 -15.96
CA LEU A 280 -20.94 5.23 -15.58
C LEU A 280 -21.69 5.23 -14.24
N PHE A 281 -21.16 5.89 -13.21
CA PHE A 281 -21.78 5.89 -11.89
C PHE A 281 -23.12 6.65 -11.87
N SER A 282 -23.28 7.74 -12.63
CA SER A 282 -24.58 8.41 -12.79
C SER A 282 -25.65 7.53 -13.44
N LEU A 283 -25.26 6.59 -14.31
CA LEU A 283 -26.18 5.61 -14.91
C LEU A 283 -26.47 4.45 -13.94
N LEU A 284 -25.47 3.98 -13.19
CA LEU A 284 -25.65 2.94 -12.17
C LEU A 284 -26.46 3.44 -10.96
N GLU A 285 -26.52 4.74 -10.69
CA GLU A 285 -27.33 5.34 -9.62
C GLU A 285 -28.83 5.09 -9.85
N SER A 286 -29.33 5.11 -11.09
CA SER A 286 -30.73 4.76 -11.37
C SER A 286 -31.03 3.26 -11.16
N ASP A 287 -30.05 2.40 -11.38
CA ASP A 287 -30.14 0.95 -11.14
C ASP A 287 -29.82 0.57 -9.67
N SER A 288 -29.52 1.55 -8.79
CA SER A 288 -29.01 1.33 -7.42
C SER A 288 -29.85 0.38 -6.56
N SER A 289 -31.18 0.42 -6.72
CA SER A 289 -32.13 -0.46 -6.01
C SER A 289 -32.02 -1.95 -6.36
N LEU A 290 -31.30 -2.30 -7.43
CA LEU A 290 -31.10 -3.67 -7.93
C LEU A 290 -29.75 -4.28 -7.48
N LEU A 291 -28.85 -3.45 -6.95
CA LEU A 291 -27.47 -3.81 -6.62
C LEU A 291 -27.35 -4.63 -5.32
N CYS A 292 -26.25 -5.37 -5.18
CA CYS A 292 -25.92 -6.10 -3.96
C CYS A 292 -25.47 -5.14 -2.85
N THR A 293 -26.05 -5.26 -1.65
CA THR A 293 -25.57 -4.56 -0.45
C THR A 293 -24.54 -5.42 0.28
N TRP A 294 -23.34 -4.87 0.49
CA TRP A 294 -22.34 -5.42 1.42
C TRP A 294 -22.35 -4.60 2.71
N VAL A 295 -22.19 -5.25 3.87
CA VAL A 295 -22.22 -4.59 5.18
C VAL A 295 -21.01 -5.03 5.99
N GLY A 296 -20.12 -4.09 6.31
CA GLY A 296 -18.84 -4.35 6.97
C GLY A 296 -17.65 -4.38 6.02
N GLU A 297 -16.57 -5.02 6.44
CA GLU A 297 -15.30 -5.11 5.73
C GLU A 297 -15.40 -6.00 4.47
N LEU A 298 -14.76 -5.57 3.38
CA LEU A 298 -14.50 -6.40 2.19
C LEU A 298 -13.22 -7.21 2.39
N LEU A 299 -13.28 -8.25 3.22
CA LEU A 299 -12.12 -9.09 3.56
C LEU A 299 -11.54 -9.77 2.32
N LEU A 300 -10.27 -9.52 2.03
CA LEU A 300 -9.51 -10.22 1.00
C LEU A 300 -8.93 -11.53 1.58
N GLU A 301 -9.32 -12.68 1.01
CA GLU A 301 -8.85 -14.00 1.45
C GLU A 301 -7.36 -14.27 1.14
N LEU A 302 -6.76 -13.47 0.26
CA LEU A 302 -5.36 -13.56 -0.19
C LEU A 302 -4.46 -12.54 0.53
N HIS A 303 -3.14 -12.71 0.40
CA HIS A 303 -2.14 -11.74 0.87
C HIS A 303 -2.14 -11.46 2.40
N ASN A 304 -2.73 -12.35 3.22
CA ASN A 304 -2.82 -12.22 4.68
C ASN A 304 -1.46 -12.17 5.44
N GLY A 305 -0.35 -12.57 4.80
CA GLY A 305 1.00 -12.44 5.38
C GLY A 305 1.49 -11.00 5.45
N THR A 306 0.94 -10.10 4.60
CA THR A 306 1.27 -8.67 4.58
C THR A 306 1.09 -7.97 5.92
N TYR A 307 0.15 -8.41 6.77
CA TYR A 307 -0.05 -7.85 8.12
C TYR A 307 1.14 -8.08 9.07
N THR A 308 2.09 -8.95 8.71
CA THR A 308 3.24 -9.35 9.55
C THR A 308 4.61 -9.09 8.90
N THR A 309 4.69 -9.13 7.56
CA THR A 309 5.93 -8.81 6.82
C THR A 309 6.42 -7.38 7.10
N GLN A 310 7.74 -7.14 7.05
CA GLN A 310 8.38 -5.84 7.34
C GLN A 310 7.89 -5.18 8.64
N ALA A 311 8.07 -5.90 9.76
CA ALA A 311 7.65 -5.43 11.09
C ALA A 311 8.30 -4.10 11.52
N LYS A 312 9.48 -3.73 10.97
CA LYS A 312 10.13 -2.43 11.24
C LYS A 312 9.41 -1.27 10.54
N ILE A 313 9.07 -1.41 9.25
CA ILE A 313 8.29 -0.43 8.47
C ILE A 313 6.98 -0.11 9.19
N LYS A 314 6.27 -1.15 9.62
CA LYS A 314 4.98 -1.04 10.34
C LYS A 314 5.09 -0.33 11.71
N LEU A 315 6.18 -0.56 12.44
CA LEU A 315 6.46 0.14 13.71
C LEU A 315 6.80 1.62 13.47
N GLN A 316 7.71 1.92 12.53
CA GLN A 316 8.11 3.31 12.26
C GLN A 316 6.99 4.13 11.61
N ASN A 317 6.10 3.53 10.81
CA ASN A 317 4.89 4.21 10.32
C ASN A 317 4.02 4.70 11.48
N LEU A 318 3.61 3.81 12.39
CA LEU A 318 2.72 4.15 13.51
C LEU A 318 3.36 5.18 14.46
N GLN A 319 4.68 5.09 14.66
CA GLN A 319 5.44 6.09 15.41
C GLN A 319 5.44 7.45 14.69
N CYS A 320 5.61 7.49 13.37
CA CYS A 320 5.52 8.74 12.61
C CYS A 320 4.10 9.33 12.61
N GLU A 321 3.05 8.49 12.52
CA GLU A 321 1.65 8.92 12.66
C GLU A 321 1.40 9.61 14.00
N ALA A 322 1.80 8.99 15.11
CA ALA A 322 1.66 9.55 16.45
C ALA A 322 2.47 10.86 16.62
N LEU A 323 3.71 10.90 16.13
CA LEU A 323 4.55 12.10 16.21
C LEU A 323 4.02 13.26 15.36
N LEU A 324 3.47 13.00 14.16
CA LEU A 324 2.87 14.05 13.33
C LEU A 324 1.54 14.54 13.91
N HIS A 325 0.71 13.66 14.49
CA HIS A 325 -0.47 14.05 15.26
C HIS A 325 -0.08 15.01 16.40
N ASP A 326 0.93 14.66 17.18
CA ASP A 326 1.36 15.45 18.34
C ASP A 326 1.99 16.80 17.92
N VAL A 327 2.73 16.86 16.80
CA VAL A 327 3.22 18.11 16.20
C VAL A 327 2.07 18.98 15.66
N GLU A 328 1.07 18.41 14.96
CA GLU A 328 -0.09 19.17 14.48
C GLU A 328 -0.86 19.77 15.67
N LEU A 329 -1.16 18.95 16.69
CA LEU A 329 -1.83 19.38 17.92
C LEU A 329 -1.05 20.52 18.60
N ALA A 330 0.22 20.29 18.96
CA ALA A 330 1.05 21.29 19.66
C ALA A 330 1.18 22.60 18.86
N SER A 331 1.34 22.51 17.54
CA SER A 331 1.40 23.68 16.65
C SER A 331 0.09 24.45 16.61
N CYS A 332 -1.06 23.77 16.68
CA CYS A 332 -2.36 24.43 16.78
C CYS A 332 -2.56 25.12 18.14
N LEU A 333 -2.09 24.51 19.24
CA LEU A 333 -2.16 25.12 20.57
C LEU A 333 -1.26 26.34 20.69
N ALA A 334 -0.04 26.28 20.15
CA ALA A 334 0.89 27.42 20.11
C ALA A 334 0.29 28.61 19.33
N LEU A 335 -0.32 28.34 18.18
CA LEU A 335 -1.04 29.34 17.38
C LEU A 335 -2.23 29.95 18.14
N CYS A 336 -2.98 29.16 18.92
CA CYS A 336 -4.10 29.64 19.71
C CYS A 336 -3.70 30.38 21.01
N LYS A 337 -2.40 30.43 21.34
CA LYS A 337 -1.86 31.04 22.57
C LYS A 337 -0.88 32.18 22.32
N THR A 338 -0.30 32.30 21.13
CA THR A 338 0.74 33.29 20.82
C THR A 338 0.64 33.82 19.39
N ASP A 339 0.44 35.14 19.25
CA ASP A 339 0.30 35.81 17.93
C ASP A 339 1.58 35.75 17.06
N ASN A 340 2.72 35.46 17.68
CA ASN A 340 4.02 35.36 17.03
C ASN A 340 4.32 33.96 16.44
N PHE A 341 3.57 32.91 16.82
CA PHE A 341 3.81 31.56 16.31
C PHE A 341 3.21 31.40 14.90
N LYS A 342 3.99 30.83 13.98
CA LYS A 342 3.53 30.50 12.63
C LYS A 342 3.43 28.99 12.48
N TYR A 343 2.23 28.51 12.20
CA TYR A 343 1.97 27.09 11.98
C TYR A 343 2.83 26.56 10.81
N PRO A 344 3.57 25.45 10.97
CA PRO A 344 4.64 25.03 10.05
C PRO A 344 4.13 24.27 8.81
N ALA A 345 3.10 24.80 8.13
CA ALA A 345 2.36 24.12 7.06
C ALA A 345 3.25 23.51 5.98
N CYS A 346 4.19 24.28 5.40
CA CYS A 346 5.06 23.79 4.32
C CYS A 346 5.92 22.61 4.80
N LYS A 347 6.55 22.73 5.97
CA LYS A 347 7.37 21.65 6.55
C LYS A 347 6.55 20.37 6.77
N LEU A 348 5.33 20.48 7.26
CA LEU A 348 4.45 19.31 7.47
C LEU A 348 3.99 18.68 6.14
N GLN A 349 3.80 19.49 5.10
CA GLN A 349 3.48 19.01 3.74
C GLN A 349 4.66 18.40 2.99
N GLU A 350 5.89 18.72 3.39
CA GLU A 350 7.13 18.14 2.85
C GLU A 350 7.45 16.74 3.42
N LEU A 351 6.82 16.33 4.53
CA LEU A 351 7.08 15.03 5.18
C LEU A 351 6.32 13.88 4.49
N LEU A 352 7.09 12.96 3.90
CA LEU A 352 6.60 11.94 2.96
C LEU A 352 5.93 10.71 3.61
N LEU A 353 5.29 10.84 4.78
CA LEU A 353 4.68 9.69 5.48
C LEU A 353 3.69 8.93 4.59
N LEU A 354 2.77 9.64 3.92
CA LEU A 354 1.75 9.05 3.04
C LEU A 354 2.34 8.37 1.78
N LEU A 355 3.60 8.67 1.42
CA LEU A 355 4.28 7.99 0.31
C LEU A 355 4.69 6.57 0.72
N ASN A 356 5.13 6.37 1.97
CA ASN A 356 5.41 5.05 2.54
C ASN A 356 4.15 4.23 2.85
N GLN A 357 2.97 4.88 2.92
CA GLN A 357 1.68 4.19 3.10
C GLN A 357 1.10 3.59 1.80
N PHE A 358 1.90 3.53 0.74
CA PHE A 358 1.53 2.87 -0.51
C PHE A 358 1.28 1.37 -0.32
N TYR A 359 0.34 0.79 -1.10
CA TYR A 359 -0.16 -0.58 -0.93
C TYR A 359 0.84 -1.71 -1.20
N ASP A 360 2.08 -1.39 -1.57
CA ASP A 360 3.19 -2.36 -1.62
C ASP A 360 4.24 -2.10 -0.54
N VAL A 361 4.35 -0.85 -0.06
CA VAL A 361 5.39 -0.40 0.88
C VAL A 361 4.98 -0.70 2.33
N ILE A 362 3.85 -0.17 2.83
CA ILE A 362 3.42 -0.48 4.21
C ILE A 362 3.05 -1.97 4.40
N PRO A 363 2.55 -2.71 3.39
CA PRO A 363 2.45 -4.18 3.44
C PRO A 363 3.80 -4.92 3.50
N GLY A 364 4.87 -4.33 2.97
CA GLY A 364 6.21 -4.94 2.95
C GLY A 364 6.42 -5.93 1.82
N SER A 365 5.85 -5.69 0.63
CA SER A 365 6.03 -6.53 -0.57
C SER A 365 6.92 -5.90 -1.65
N CYS A 366 7.79 -4.98 -1.26
CA CYS A 366 8.78 -4.34 -2.11
C CYS A 366 10.17 -5.02 -2.07
N ILE A 367 11.06 -4.58 -2.95
CA ILE A 367 12.49 -4.93 -2.90
C ILE A 367 13.23 -4.17 -1.80
N GLU A 368 14.35 -4.72 -1.33
CA GLU A 368 15.14 -4.18 -0.19
C GLU A 368 15.52 -2.69 -0.35
N MET A 369 15.83 -2.21 -1.57
CA MET A 369 16.11 -0.79 -1.82
C MET A 369 14.93 0.15 -1.49
N VAL A 370 13.69 -0.32 -1.64
CA VAL A 370 12.48 0.46 -1.32
C VAL A 370 12.23 0.46 0.18
N ASP A 371 12.53 -0.65 0.86
CA ASP A 371 12.52 -0.69 2.32
C ASP A 371 13.59 0.27 2.88
N GLU A 372 14.79 0.32 2.29
CA GLU A 372 15.84 1.29 2.66
C GLU A 372 15.40 2.76 2.44
N ASP A 373 14.86 3.10 1.26
CA ASP A 373 14.26 4.43 0.97
C ASP A 373 13.20 4.79 2.02
N ALA A 374 12.28 3.87 2.32
CA ALA A 374 11.17 4.10 3.25
C ALA A 374 11.65 4.30 4.69
N LEU A 375 12.64 3.52 5.13
CA LEU A 375 13.28 3.68 6.45
C LEU A 375 13.99 5.03 6.56
N GLN A 376 14.66 5.51 5.50
CA GLN A 376 15.27 6.84 5.49
C GLN A 376 14.21 7.94 5.66
N TYR A 377 13.07 7.87 4.97
CA TYR A 377 12.02 8.88 5.09
C TYR A 377 11.38 8.91 6.50
N TYR A 378 11.28 7.77 7.20
CA TYR A 378 10.89 7.78 8.61
C TYR A 378 11.95 8.45 9.48
N ASP A 379 13.23 8.11 9.31
CA ASP A 379 14.34 8.71 10.06
C ASP A 379 14.43 10.24 9.79
N GLU A 380 14.09 10.72 8.60
CA GLU A 380 13.94 12.16 8.30
C GLU A 380 12.77 12.81 9.06
N ILE A 381 11.63 12.12 9.24
CA ILE A 381 10.52 12.59 10.08
C ILE A 381 10.95 12.67 11.56
N PHE A 382 11.63 11.65 12.08
CA PHE A 382 12.16 11.66 13.46
C PHE A 382 13.14 12.82 13.70
N HIS A 383 14.04 13.11 12.74
CA HIS A 383 14.95 14.26 12.84
C HIS A 383 14.19 15.61 12.81
N HIS A 384 13.15 15.74 11.98
CA HIS A 384 12.33 16.96 11.96
C HIS A 384 11.49 17.13 13.24
N TYR A 385 11.02 16.04 13.85
CA TYR A 385 10.33 16.09 15.15
C TYR A 385 11.23 16.68 16.24
N MET A 386 12.51 16.29 16.30
CA MET A 386 13.50 16.85 17.24
C MET A 386 13.81 18.34 17.01
N PHE A 387 13.47 18.91 15.84
CA PHE A 387 13.52 20.37 15.63
C PHE A 387 12.30 21.10 16.22
N PHE A 388 11.15 20.43 16.32
CA PHE A 388 9.94 21.00 16.95
C PHE A 388 9.96 20.87 18.48
N PHE A 389 10.68 19.89 19.03
CA PHE A 389 10.74 19.61 20.46
C PHE A 389 12.18 19.36 20.94
N ASP A 390 12.79 20.38 21.57
CA ASP A 390 14.16 20.35 22.11
C ASP A 390 14.30 19.37 23.30
N PRO A 391 15.06 18.27 23.18
CA PRO A 391 15.02 17.14 24.12
C PRO A 391 15.94 17.31 25.34
N HIS A 392 15.69 18.31 26.17
CA HIS A 392 16.23 18.38 27.52
C HIS A 392 15.26 17.77 28.54
N ILE A 393 15.69 16.68 29.19
CA ILE A 393 14.85 15.72 29.93
C ILE A 393 14.98 15.91 31.44
N PHE A 394 13.86 16.04 32.18
CA PHE A 394 13.76 15.67 33.60
C PHE A 394 12.35 15.18 33.96
N VAL A 395 12.24 14.39 35.04
CA VAL A 395 11.06 13.56 35.39
C VAL A 395 10.27 14.17 36.56
N ILE A 396 8.93 14.02 36.58
CA ILE A 396 8.10 14.34 37.75
C ILE A 396 7.36 13.11 38.29
N GLN A 397 7.73 12.77 39.52
CA GLN A 397 6.95 12.24 40.66
C GLN A 397 5.77 11.25 40.43
N TRP A 398 5.86 10.11 41.11
CA TRP A 398 4.81 9.08 41.21
C TRP A 398 4.23 8.99 42.63
N VAL A 399 3.02 8.45 42.76
CA VAL A 399 2.36 8.15 44.06
C VAL A 399 2.71 6.72 44.51
N PRO A 400 3.06 6.47 45.78
CA PRO A 400 3.48 5.14 46.26
C PRO A 400 2.31 4.17 46.49
N ILE A 401 2.47 2.93 46.04
CA ILE A 401 1.58 1.79 46.36
C ILE A 401 2.44 0.64 46.88
N VAL A 402 2.07 0.06 48.02
CA VAL A 402 2.83 -1.03 48.67
C VAL A 402 2.25 -2.39 48.29
N ILE A 403 3.07 -3.24 47.66
CA ILE A 403 2.77 -4.67 47.43
C ILE A 403 3.98 -5.51 47.88
N GLN A 404 3.72 -6.65 48.52
CA GLN A 404 4.73 -7.64 48.92
C GLN A 404 4.75 -8.83 47.96
N VAL A 405 5.90 -9.50 47.82
CA VAL A 405 6.08 -10.68 46.95
C VAL A 405 6.64 -11.85 47.77
N TYR A 406 6.05 -13.04 47.58
CA TYR A 406 6.50 -14.31 48.15
C TYR A 406 6.44 -15.41 47.08
N GLY A 407 7.47 -16.25 46.99
CA GLY A 407 7.47 -17.43 46.11
C GLY A 407 7.86 -17.16 44.64
N PRO A 408 8.01 -18.23 43.82
CA PRO A 408 8.63 -18.16 42.50
C PRO A 408 7.84 -17.26 41.53
N THR A 409 8.49 -16.18 41.08
CA THR A 409 8.07 -15.29 39.98
C THR A 409 6.60 -14.86 39.98
N MET A 410 6.03 -14.68 41.18
CA MET A 410 4.74 -14.04 41.37
C MET A 410 4.85 -12.52 41.10
N LYS A 411 3.89 -11.98 40.34
CA LYS A 411 3.64 -10.53 40.26
C LYS A 411 2.26 -10.21 40.80
N GLU A 412 2.14 -9.06 41.44
CA GLU A 412 0.87 -8.59 41.97
C GLU A 412 0.82 -7.06 41.97
N ASN A 413 -0.35 -6.49 41.69
CA ASN A 413 -0.73 -5.14 42.10
C ASN A 413 -2.12 -5.22 42.80
N GLY A 414 -2.68 -4.10 43.25
CA GLY A 414 -3.97 -4.09 43.96
C GLY A 414 -5.18 -4.63 43.17
N LEU A 415 -5.05 -4.77 41.84
CA LEU A 415 -6.11 -5.17 40.91
C LEU A 415 -5.85 -6.52 40.23
N LEU A 416 -4.58 -6.88 40.01
CA LEU A 416 -4.15 -8.02 39.19
C LEU A 416 -3.12 -8.89 39.93
N LYS A 417 -3.24 -10.20 39.77
CA LYS A 417 -2.22 -11.17 40.20
C LYS A 417 -1.82 -12.06 39.02
N ALA A 418 -0.53 -12.27 38.81
CA ALA A 418 0.03 -13.12 37.77
C ALA A 418 1.08 -14.07 38.34
N THR A 419 1.11 -15.32 37.86
CA THR A 419 2.17 -16.28 38.17
C THR A 419 2.82 -16.72 36.87
N ILE A 420 4.15 -16.53 36.78
CA ILE A 420 4.96 -16.79 35.59
C ILE A 420 5.89 -17.97 35.89
N ASP A 421 5.98 -18.93 34.97
CA ASP A 421 6.88 -20.08 35.11
C ASP A 421 8.36 -19.73 34.85
N GLN A 422 9.26 -20.70 35.04
CA GLN A 422 10.70 -20.48 34.84
C GLN A 422 11.10 -20.18 33.39
N THR A 423 10.24 -20.42 32.41
CA THR A 423 10.48 -20.13 30.99
C THR A 423 9.86 -18.81 30.52
N GLY A 424 8.87 -18.29 31.24
CA GLY A 424 8.15 -17.05 30.93
C GLY A 424 6.67 -17.24 30.59
N HIS A 425 6.13 -18.47 30.63
CA HIS A 425 4.70 -18.68 30.40
C HIS A 425 3.86 -18.14 31.56
N LEU A 426 2.68 -17.62 31.23
CA LEU A 426 1.69 -17.17 32.19
C LEU A 426 0.82 -18.36 32.63
N ILE A 427 1.03 -18.84 33.86
CA ILE A 427 0.31 -20.01 34.41
C ILE A 427 -1.08 -19.60 34.93
N THR A 428 -1.13 -18.50 35.68
CA THR A 428 -2.37 -17.96 36.26
C THR A 428 -2.38 -16.44 36.16
N TYR A 429 -3.57 -15.88 35.95
CA TYR A 429 -3.77 -14.45 35.81
C TYR A 429 -5.20 -14.06 36.22
N ARG A 430 -5.31 -13.32 37.34
CA ARG A 430 -6.59 -13.06 38.02
C ARG A 430 -6.80 -11.58 38.30
N LYS A 431 -8.05 -11.13 38.14
CA LYS A 431 -8.50 -9.79 38.57
C LYS A 431 -9.10 -9.89 39.98
N LYS A 432 -8.43 -9.29 40.97
CA LYS A 432 -8.75 -9.42 42.40
C LYS A 432 -10.06 -8.76 42.82
N LEU A 433 -10.39 -7.61 42.23
CA LEU A 433 -11.53 -6.78 42.63
C LEU A 433 -12.89 -7.25 42.08
N CYS A 434 -12.94 -8.41 41.44
CA CYS A 434 -14.17 -9.07 41.03
C CYS A 434 -14.72 -9.95 42.16
N TYR A 435 -16.02 -9.92 42.42
CA TYR A 435 -16.69 -10.70 43.48
C TYR A 435 -16.38 -12.22 43.48
N ASN A 436 -15.96 -12.77 42.33
CA ASN A 436 -15.62 -14.20 42.15
C ASN A 436 -14.15 -14.49 41.80
N SER A 437 -13.22 -13.50 41.85
CA SER A 437 -11.77 -13.69 41.60
C SER A 437 -11.40 -14.59 40.39
N ARG A 438 -12.05 -14.34 39.24
CA ARG A 438 -11.99 -15.21 38.05
C ARG A 438 -10.57 -15.39 37.50
N GLU A 439 -10.27 -16.63 37.10
CA GLU A 439 -9.07 -17.02 36.37
C GLU A 439 -9.21 -16.73 34.87
N THR A 440 -8.14 -16.25 34.24
CA THR A 440 -8.13 -15.87 32.80
C THR A 440 -7.52 -16.98 31.93
N ILE A 441 -6.61 -17.79 32.48
CA ILE A 441 -5.98 -18.91 31.77
C ILE A 441 -6.78 -20.19 32.02
N SER A 442 -7.11 -20.93 30.96
CA SER A 442 -7.84 -22.21 31.10
C SER A 442 -6.99 -23.25 31.84
N GLU A 443 -7.64 -24.15 32.59
CA GLU A 443 -6.93 -25.16 33.40
C GLU A 443 -6.06 -26.08 32.52
N GLY A 444 -4.79 -26.24 32.89
CA GLY A 444 -3.80 -26.99 32.09
C GLY A 444 -3.25 -26.24 30.86
N CYS A 445 -3.69 -25.01 30.59
CA CYS A 445 -3.16 -24.18 29.50
C CYS A 445 -2.08 -23.21 29.98
N HIS A 446 -1.33 -22.65 29.03
CA HIS A 446 -0.29 -21.65 29.25
C HIS A 446 -0.55 -20.40 28.40
N GLY A 447 -0.62 -19.23 29.03
CA GLY A 447 -0.57 -17.95 28.31
C GLY A 447 0.88 -17.57 27.94
N ASN A 448 1.04 -16.62 27.01
CA ASN A 448 2.35 -16.09 26.60
C ASN A 448 3.32 -17.18 26.05
N GLN A 449 2.82 -18.11 25.24
CA GLN A 449 3.65 -19.16 24.60
C GLN A 449 4.15 -18.73 23.22
N PHE A 450 5.47 -18.59 23.08
CA PHE A 450 6.12 -18.42 21.79
C PHE A 450 6.06 -19.70 20.97
N THR A 451 5.65 -19.58 19.71
CA THR A 451 5.42 -20.70 18.79
C THR A 451 5.95 -20.33 17.41
N LEU A 452 6.67 -21.26 16.77
CA LEU A 452 7.08 -21.18 15.38
C LEU A 452 6.10 -21.95 14.49
N PHE A 453 6.06 -21.56 13.22
CA PHE A 453 5.39 -22.26 12.13
C PHE A 453 6.30 -22.20 10.91
N ASP A 454 6.37 -23.26 10.13
CA ASP A 454 7.07 -23.31 8.85
C ASP A 454 6.22 -22.60 7.79
N ASP A 455 6.74 -21.49 7.30
CA ASP A 455 6.06 -20.55 6.41
C ASP A 455 6.58 -20.75 4.98
N VAL A 456 5.82 -21.50 4.17
CA VAL A 456 6.16 -21.87 2.79
C VAL A 456 4.94 -21.66 1.89
N PRO A 457 4.67 -20.43 1.41
CA PRO A 457 3.50 -20.13 0.60
C PRO A 457 3.62 -20.59 -0.87
N LEU A 458 2.46 -20.66 -1.55
CA LEU A 458 2.37 -21.22 -2.91
C LEU A 458 2.79 -20.26 -4.04
N TYR A 459 2.61 -18.94 -3.85
CA TYR A 459 2.75 -17.94 -4.92
C TYR A 459 3.62 -16.74 -4.51
N TRP A 460 3.17 -15.93 -3.56
CA TRP A 460 3.82 -14.67 -3.22
C TRP A 460 4.43 -14.70 -1.82
N ASP A 461 5.73 -14.95 -1.72
CA ASP A 461 6.44 -15.13 -0.44
C ASP A 461 6.15 -14.00 0.59
N ALA A 462 6.51 -12.74 0.32
CA ALA A 462 6.21 -11.63 1.22
C ALA A 462 4.71 -11.38 1.51
N ARG A 463 3.79 -11.74 0.60
CA ARG A 463 2.36 -11.41 0.71
C ARG A 463 1.50 -12.52 1.30
N ASP A 464 1.57 -13.73 0.75
CA ASP A 464 0.66 -14.84 1.06
C ASP A 464 1.14 -15.66 2.26
N VAL A 465 0.23 -16.02 3.17
CA VAL A 465 0.43 -17.10 4.15
C VAL A 465 -0.71 -18.10 3.97
N MET A 466 -0.39 -19.39 3.95
CA MET A 466 -1.34 -20.46 3.59
C MET A 466 -1.82 -21.20 4.85
N ASP A 467 -3.09 -21.62 4.87
CA ASP A 467 -3.74 -22.27 6.02
C ASP A 467 -2.95 -23.44 6.63
N TYR A 468 -2.32 -24.26 5.77
CA TYR A 468 -1.52 -25.42 6.17
C TYR A 468 -0.30 -25.09 7.04
N HIS A 469 0.17 -23.84 7.11
CA HIS A 469 1.25 -23.46 8.03
C HIS A 469 0.91 -23.81 9.49
N LEU A 470 -0.37 -23.73 9.88
CA LEU A 470 -0.87 -24.07 11.21
C LEU A 470 -0.58 -25.52 11.62
N GLN A 471 -0.41 -26.43 10.66
CA GLN A 471 -0.10 -27.85 10.92
C GLN A 471 1.35 -28.06 11.40
N THR A 472 2.23 -27.08 11.19
CA THR A 472 3.67 -27.15 11.50
C THR A 472 4.04 -26.56 12.88
N ARG A 473 3.01 -26.34 13.71
CA ARG A 473 3.09 -25.67 15.03
C ARG A 473 4.19 -26.22 15.94
N ASN A 474 5.22 -25.43 16.19
CA ASN A 474 6.42 -25.83 16.95
C ASN A 474 6.71 -24.86 18.13
N PRO A 475 6.30 -25.18 19.36
CA PRO A 475 6.51 -24.34 20.54
C PRO A 475 8.00 -24.14 20.90
N VAL A 476 8.37 -22.92 21.31
CA VAL A 476 9.77 -22.58 21.66
C VAL A 476 10.08 -23.06 23.09
N ILE A 477 10.50 -24.32 23.22
CA ILE A 477 10.81 -24.97 24.51
C ILE A 477 12.22 -24.71 25.05
N GLY A 478 13.15 -24.20 24.22
CA GLY A 478 14.54 -24.01 24.60
C GLY A 478 14.77 -22.71 25.37
N PHE A 479 14.98 -22.75 26.67
CA PHE A 479 15.39 -21.58 27.46
C PHE A 479 16.93 -21.40 27.49
N ILE A 480 17.36 -20.16 27.75
CA ILE A 480 18.76 -19.75 27.93
C ILE A 480 18.94 -19.20 29.34
N GLU A 481 18.08 -18.27 29.72
CA GLU A 481 18.04 -17.67 31.04
C GLU A 481 16.60 -17.86 31.58
N PRO A 482 16.43 -18.41 32.79
CA PRO A 482 15.11 -18.55 33.38
C PRO A 482 14.50 -17.20 33.73
N ALA A 483 13.21 -17.17 34.02
CA ALA A 483 12.51 -15.96 34.46
C ALA A 483 13.13 -15.37 35.74
N MET A 484 13.81 -14.23 35.61
CA MET A 484 14.44 -13.47 36.69
C MET A 484 13.77 -12.11 36.88
N VAL A 485 13.59 -11.67 38.12
CA VAL A 485 13.10 -10.32 38.43
C VAL A 485 14.18 -9.30 38.04
N LEU A 486 13.87 -8.39 37.11
CA LEU A 486 14.75 -7.28 36.73
C LEU A 486 14.48 -6.01 37.55
N ARG A 487 13.20 -5.68 37.77
CA ARG A 487 12.79 -4.54 38.60
C ARG A 487 11.75 -5.01 39.61
N SER A 488 11.98 -4.67 40.88
CA SER A 488 11.01 -4.80 41.95
C SER A 488 10.84 -3.44 42.61
N GLY A 489 9.71 -2.79 42.37
CA GLY A 489 9.46 -1.43 42.81
C GLY A 489 7.98 -1.09 42.87
N ILE A 490 7.63 -0.10 43.69
CA ILE A 490 6.27 0.34 44.00
C ILE A 490 5.49 0.95 42.83
N HIS A 491 6.17 1.27 41.73
CA HIS A 491 5.57 1.83 40.51
C HIS A 491 5.59 0.84 39.34
N GLN A 492 6.57 -0.07 39.30
CA GLN A 492 6.73 -1.04 38.22
C GLN A 492 7.50 -2.28 38.70
N GLY A 493 6.97 -3.47 38.36
CA GLY A 493 7.62 -4.76 38.55
C GLY A 493 7.87 -5.46 37.21
N SER A 494 9.13 -5.76 36.89
CA SER A 494 9.51 -6.43 35.63
C SER A 494 10.29 -7.72 35.85
N VAL A 495 10.05 -8.69 34.96
CA VAL A 495 10.67 -10.03 34.94
C VAL A 495 11.16 -10.28 33.52
N SER A 496 12.39 -10.78 33.36
CA SER A 496 12.94 -11.15 32.06
C SER A 496 13.22 -12.64 31.98
N SER A 497 12.88 -13.26 30.86
CA SER A 497 13.41 -14.56 30.44
C SER A 497 14.04 -14.43 29.05
N SER A 498 14.93 -15.37 28.73
CA SER A 498 15.61 -15.44 27.43
C SER A 498 15.48 -16.84 26.85
N LEU A 499 14.88 -16.95 25.67
CA LEU A 499 14.62 -18.20 24.96
C LEU A 499 15.45 -18.30 23.68
N ARG A 500 15.79 -19.53 23.28
CA ARG A 500 16.51 -19.89 22.06
C ARG A 500 15.53 -20.39 21.01
N ILE A 501 15.31 -19.56 19.99
CA ILE A 501 14.48 -19.88 18.83
C ILE A 501 15.25 -20.82 17.88
N SER A 502 16.54 -20.57 17.66
CA SER A 502 17.39 -21.41 16.80
C SER A 502 18.87 -21.32 17.18
N ARG A 503 19.77 -21.92 16.38
CA ARG A 503 21.23 -21.76 16.55
C ARG A 503 21.72 -20.33 16.34
N LYS A 504 20.95 -19.48 15.64
CA LYS A 504 21.29 -18.08 15.32
C LYS A 504 20.30 -17.06 15.88
N CYS A 505 19.13 -17.49 16.35
CA CYS A 505 18.06 -16.61 16.81
C CYS A 505 17.74 -16.86 18.29
N THR A 506 17.68 -15.77 19.06
CA THR A 506 17.26 -15.76 20.46
C THR A 506 16.22 -14.65 20.63
N ILE A 507 15.32 -14.83 21.59
CA ILE A 507 14.36 -13.82 22.00
C ILE A 507 14.53 -13.57 23.50
N ARG A 508 14.56 -12.31 23.88
CA ARG A 508 14.52 -11.87 25.27
C ARG A 508 13.22 -11.11 25.49
N GLN A 509 12.41 -11.56 26.43
CA GLN A 509 11.18 -10.89 26.79
C GLN A 509 11.36 -10.23 28.16
N GLU A 510 11.03 -8.94 28.27
CA GLU A 510 10.74 -8.32 29.57
C GLU A 510 9.21 -8.23 29.72
N ILE A 511 8.65 -9.02 30.63
CA ILE A 511 7.26 -8.90 31.04
C ILE A 511 7.18 -7.78 32.07
N VAL A 512 6.24 -6.85 31.94
CA VAL A 512 6.07 -5.68 32.83
C VAL A 512 4.69 -5.69 33.50
N LEU A 513 4.60 -5.20 34.73
CA LEU A 513 3.36 -4.82 35.41
C LEU A 513 3.60 -3.45 36.06
N ASP A 514 2.71 -2.50 35.83
CA ASP A 514 2.87 -1.10 36.19
C ASP A 514 1.72 -0.60 37.09
N ALA A 515 1.94 0.50 37.81
CA ALA A 515 0.95 1.13 38.68
C ALA A 515 0.06 2.15 37.94
N CYS A 516 0.59 2.86 36.94
CA CYS A 516 -0.15 3.86 36.17
C CYS A 516 -1.03 3.25 35.05
N HIS A 517 -0.84 1.97 34.76
CA HIS A 517 -1.75 1.16 33.93
C HIS A 517 -2.47 0.10 34.81
N PRO A 518 -3.40 0.52 35.69
CA PRO A 518 -3.90 -0.30 36.79
C PRO A 518 -4.65 -1.58 36.38
N GLN A 519 -5.07 -1.72 35.12
CA GLN A 519 -5.91 -2.82 34.63
C GLN A 519 -5.27 -3.73 33.56
N SER A 520 -3.98 -3.60 33.22
CA SER A 520 -3.35 -4.39 32.14
C SER A 520 -2.03 -5.10 32.51
N LEU A 521 -1.86 -6.32 31.99
CA LEU A 521 -0.60 -7.09 31.91
C LEU A 521 -0.45 -7.61 30.45
N GLN A 522 -0.03 -8.85 30.13
CA GLN A 522 0.25 -9.32 28.73
C GLN A 522 -0.03 -10.87 28.61
N PHE A 523 -0.68 -11.60 27.64
CA PHE A 523 -1.36 -11.49 26.29
C PHE A 523 -2.79 -12.20 26.32
N SER A 524 -3.78 -11.97 25.40
CA SER A 524 -5.27 -11.96 25.70
C SER A 524 -6.33 -12.50 24.68
N SER A 525 -7.59 -12.87 25.11
CA SER A 525 -8.74 -13.41 24.31
C SER A 525 -10.22 -13.06 24.68
N SER A 526 -11.21 -13.17 23.75
CA SER A 526 -12.68 -13.13 24.00
C SER A 526 -13.47 -14.02 22.99
N VAL A 527 -14.72 -14.49 23.15
CA VAL A 527 -15.66 -14.62 24.30
C VAL A 527 -16.70 -15.73 24.01
N GLY A 528 -17.19 -16.42 25.05
CA GLY A 528 -18.44 -17.23 25.03
C GLY A 528 -19.39 -16.76 26.13
N THR A 529 -20.71 -16.80 25.91
CA THR A 529 -21.67 -15.97 26.67
C THR A 529 -21.83 -16.32 28.16
N GLN A 530 -21.13 -15.58 29.02
CA GLN A 530 -21.66 -15.12 30.31
C GLN A 530 -21.36 -13.62 30.44
N THR A 531 -22.42 -12.81 30.51
CA THR A 531 -22.35 -11.35 30.53
C THR A 531 -21.61 -10.83 31.76
N GLY A 532 -20.40 -10.28 31.57
CA GLY A 532 -19.67 -9.59 32.65
C GLY A 532 -18.15 -9.76 32.69
N PHE A 533 -17.52 -10.55 31.82
CA PHE A 533 -16.06 -10.66 31.74
C PHE A 533 -15.59 -10.83 30.29
N GLY A 534 -14.48 -10.18 29.94
CA GLY A 534 -13.83 -10.25 28.64
C GLY A 534 -12.35 -9.87 28.76
N VAL A 535 -11.59 -9.96 27.67
CA VAL A 535 -10.14 -9.75 27.71
C VAL A 535 -9.66 -9.18 26.36
N ALA A 536 -8.99 -8.01 26.37
CA ALA A 536 -8.56 -7.32 25.14
C ALA A 536 -7.03 -7.39 24.89
N LEU A 537 -6.63 -7.52 23.61
CA LEU A 537 -5.23 -7.57 23.16
C LEU A 537 -4.83 -6.24 22.49
N LEU A 538 -3.99 -5.47 23.16
CA LEU A 538 -3.46 -4.17 22.71
C LEU A 538 -2.05 -4.39 22.14
N ASN A 539 -1.60 -3.58 21.16
CA ASN A 539 -0.23 -3.64 20.66
C ASN A 539 0.27 -2.29 20.09
N ASP A 540 1.56 -2.23 19.73
CA ASP A 540 2.27 -1.04 19.23
C ASP A 540 2.71 -1.08 17.76
N SER A 541 2.44 -2.17 17.02
CA SER A 541 3.06 -2.39 15.69
C SER A 541 2.62 -3.68 14.96
N LYS A 542 1.52 -4.33 15.36
CA LYS A 542 1.16 -5.71 14.98
C LYS A 542 -0.28 -5.81 14.53
N TYR A 543 -0.44 -5.86 13.21
CA TYR A 543 -1.72 -5.88 12.52
C TYR A 543 -2.25 -7.31 12.34
N GLY A 544 -1.36 -8.30 12.25
CA GLY A 544 -1.74 -9.71 12.12
C GLY A 544 -2.09 -10.33 13.46
N TYR A 545 -3.35 -10.78 13.61
CA TYR A 545 -3.82 -11.55 14.76
C TYR A 545 -4.77 -12.66 14.30
N SER A 546 -5.03 -13.63 15.17
CA SER A 546 -6.11 -14.61 14.98
C SER A 546 -6.79 -14.94 16.30
N ILE A 547 -8.10 -15.26 16.22
CA ILE A 547 -8.92 -15.73 17.33
C ILE A 547 -9.53 -17.07 16.90
N HIS A 548 -9.30 -18.13 17.65
CA HIS A 548 -9.89 -19.44 17.40
C HIS A 548 -10.33 -20.06 18.72
N GLU A 549 -11.64 -20.29 18.85
CA GLU A 549 -12.30 -20.68 20.11
C GLU A 549 -11.94 -19.75 21.29
N ASN A 550 -11.11 -20.21 22.22
CA ASN A 550 -10.60 -19.43 23.37
C ASN A 550 -9.14 -18.96 23.21
N ILE A 551 -8.47 -19.33 22.12
CA ILE A 551 -7.06 -19.03 21.85
C ILE A 551 -6.97 -17.77 20.98
N MET A 552 -6.11 -16.82 21.38
CA MET A 552 -5.67 -15.73 20.53
C MET A 552 -4.17 -15.79 20.25
N THR A 553 -3.82 -15.47 19.02
CA THR A 553 -2.44 -15.42 18.52
C THR A 553 -2.15 -14.02 17.98
N LEU A 554 -0.97 -13.49 18.27
CA LEU A 554 -0.45 -12.28 17.62
C LEU A 554 0.73 -12.68 16.73
N SER A 555 0.67 -12.31 15.46
CA SER A 555 1.74 -12.59 14.50
C SER A 555 2.89 -11.60 14.72
N LEU A 556 3.97 -12.07 15.35
CA LEU A 556 5.05 -11.19 15.85
C LEU A 556 6.05 -10.80 14.76
N LEU A 557 6.50 -11.77 13.97
CA LEU A 557 7.51 -11.60 12.94
C LEU A 557 7.31 -12.67 11.87
N ARG A 558 7.47 -12.28 10.61
CA ARG A 558 7.43 -13.16 9.44
C ARG A 558 8.72 -12.97 8.66
N ALA A 559 9.32 -14.05 8.14
CA ALA A 559 10.69 -14.02 7.60
C ALA A 559 10.81 -14.41 6.11
N PRO A 560 10.01 -13.82 5.20
CA PRO A 560 10.05 -14.12 3.77
C PRO A 560 11.42 -13.83 3.16
N LYS A 561 11.67 -14.39 1.98
CA LYS A 561 12.93 -14.30 1.22
C LYS A 561 12.77 -13.59 -0.13
N ALA A 562 11.56 -13.40 -0.63
CA ALA A 562 11.27 -12.58 -1.81
C ALA A 562 10.05 -11.66 -1.59
N PRO A 563 10.04 -10.43 -2.15
CA PRO A 563 11.08 -9.83 -2.99
C PRO A 563 12.16 -9.05 -2.21
N GLY A 564 12.27 -9.26 -0.89
CA GLY A 564 13.38 -8.75 -0.08
C GLY A 564 14.02 -9.86 0.78
N ALA A 565 15.24 -10.27 0.45
CA ALA A 565 15.95 -11.38 1.10
C ALA A 565 16.10 -11.23 2.63
N ASN A 566 16.22 -9.99 3.12
CA ASN A 566 16.54 -9.67 4.51
C ASN A 566 15.35 -9.16 5.35
N ALA A 567 14.10 -9.22 4.87
CA ALA A 567 12.90 -8.57 5.46
C ALA A 567 12.55 -8.86 6.95
N ALA A 568 13.30 -9.74 7.63
CA ALA A 568 13.19 -10.01 9.06
C ALA A 568 14.54 -10.10 9.80
N MET A 569 15.67 -9.85 9.12
CA MET A 569 16.99 -9.86 9.73
C MET A 569 17.19 -8.66 10.67
N GLY A 570 18.14 -8.78 11.60
CA GLY A 570 18.45 -7.73 12.56
C GLY A 570 17.66 -7.79 13.86
N HIS A 571 17.57 -6.65 14.56
CA HIS A 571 16.95 -6.53 15.88
C HIS A 571 15.55 -5.94 15.77
N HIS A 572 14.57 -6.60 16.41
CA HIS A 572 13.18 -6.15 16.48
C HIS A 572 12.76 -5.96 17.94
N LYS A 573 11.89 -4.99 18.19
CA LYS A 573 11.21 -4.77 19.47
C LYS A 573 9.71 -4.75 19.22
N PHE A 574 8.94 -5.42 20.07
CA PHE A 574 7.47 -5.51 19.99
C PHE A 574 6.87 -5.22 21.36
N THR A 575 5.78 -4.46 21.43
CA THR A 575 5.04 -4.20 22.68
C THR A 575 3.57 -4.61 22.52
N TYR A 576 3.06 -5.38 23.49
CA TYR A 576 1.64 -5.78 23.53
C TYR A 576 1.13 -6.04 24.95
N ALA A 577 -0.17 -5.93 25.15
CA ALA A 577 -0.83 -6.03 26.45
C ALA A 577 -2.15 -6.83 26.43
N LEU A 578 -2.50 -7.34 27.61
CA LEU A 578 -3.65 -8.15 28.01
C LEU A 578 -4.43 -7.36 29.05
N MET A 579 -5.65 -7.02 28.72
CA MET A 579 -6.51 -6.26 29.61
C MET A 579 -7.73 -7.10 30.02
N PRO A 580 -7.70 -7.80 31.17
CA PRO A 580 -8.84 -8.54 31.70
C PRO A 580 -9.87 -7.54 32.23
N HIS A 581 -11.01 -7.50 31.57
CA HIS A 581 -12.05 -6.54 31.86
C HIS A 581 -13.34 -7.20 32.34
N THR A 582 -14.16 -6.35 32.93
CA THR A 582 -15.45 -6.65 33.54
C THR A 582 -16.47 -5.73 32.92
N GLY A 583 -17.67 -6.24 32.64
CA GLY A 583 -18.59 -5.57 31.70
C GLY A 583 -18.08 -5.67 30.26
N HIS A 584 -18.59 -4.81 29.38
CA HIS A 584 -18.17 -4.76 27.98
C HIS A 584 -16.81 -4.06 27.82
N PHE A 585 -16.18 -4.19 26.65
CA PHE A 585 -14.89 -3.53 26.37
C PHE A 585 -15.01 -1.99 26.39
N GLN A 586 -16.20 -1.51 26.05
CA GLN A 586 -16.67 -0.13 26.10
C GLN A 586 -16.63 0.43 27.54
N ASP A 587 -17.37 -0.20 28.46
CA ASP A 587 -17.40 0.18 29.89
C ASP A 587 -16.01 0.12 30.55
N ALA A 588 -15.19 -0.81 30.06
CA ALA A 588 -13.86 -1.07 30.58
C ALA A 588 -12.79 -0.07 30.14
N LEU A 589 -13.10 0.87 29.23
CA LEU A 589 -12.16 1.83 28.64
C LEU A 589 -11.03 1.19 27.80
N VAL A 590 -11.25 -0.01 27.24
CA VAL A 590 -10.24 -0.74 26.45
C VAL A 590 -9.65 0.14 25.34
N ILE A 591 -10.50 0.91 24.66
CA ILE A 591 -10.11 1.82 23.57
C ILE A 591 -9.13 2.89 24.09
N GLN A 592 -9.43 3.52 25.23
CA GLN A 592 -8.56 4.52 25.85
C GLN A 592 -7.20 3.93 26.24
N TYR A 593 -7.16 2.71 26.76
CA TYR A 593 -5.89 2.04 27.07
C TYR A 593 -5.08 1.68 25.81
N THR A 594 -5.74 1.39 24.67
CA THR A 594 -5.05 1.25 23.37
C THR A 594 -4.43 2.56 22.91
N TYR A 595 -5.11 3.70 23.06
CA TYR A 595 -4.51 5.02 22.83
C TYR A 595 -3.33 5.29 23.77
N ASN A 596 -3.50 5.05 25.08
CA ASN A 596 -2.44 5.27 26.07
C ASN A 596 -1.19 4.39 25.87
N LEU A 597 -1.30 3.26 25.18
CA LEU A 597 -0.17 2.41 24.80
C LEU A 597 0.61 2.97 23.60
N ASN A 598 -0.07 3.66 22.69
CA ASN A 598 0.47 4.09 21.39
C ASN A 598 0.90 5.57 21.37
N PHE A 599 0.27 6.42 22.19
CA PHE A 599 0.59 7.85 22.34
C PHE A 599 1.33 8.07 23.65
N PRO A 600 2.68 8.08 23.66
CA PRO A 600 3.47 8.22 24.88
C PRO A 600 3.36 9.63 25.47
N LEU A 601 3.44 9.74 26.80
CA LEU A 601 3.49 11.03 27.48
C LEU A 601 4.84 11.72 27.24
N HIS A 602 4.83 12.79 26.44
CA HIS A 602 5.98 13.69 26.29
C HIS A 602 6.19 14.52 27.56
N VAL A 603 7.45 14.80 27.90
CA VAL A 603 7.84 15.51 29.12
C VAL A 603 8.69 16.72 28.76
N PHE A 604 8.23 17.91 29.13
CA PHE A 604 8.83 19.19 28.75
C PHE A 604 9.21 20.03 29.97
N HIS A 605 10.23 20.88 29.82
CA HIS A 605 10.63 21.84 30.85
C HIS A 605 9.72 23.07 30.85
N GLY A 606 9.14 23.39 32.01
CA GLY A 606 8.36 24.60 32.22
C GLY A 606 7.78 24.70 33.63
N VAL A 607 7.31 25.89 34.00
CA VAL A 607 6.51 26.10 35.21
C VAL A 607 5.05 26.24 34.79
N ILE A 608 4.26 25.21 35.07
CA ILE A 608 2.80 25.22 34.92
C ILE A 608 2.21 25.48 36.31
N SER A 609 1.37 26.50 36.45
CA SER A 609 0.78 26.89 37.74
C SER A 609 -0.34 25.94 38.21
N GLU A 610 -1.17 25.46 37.28
CA GLU A 610 -2.28 24.55 37.52
C GLU A 610 -2.46 23.59 36.34
N PRO A 611 -2.90 22.33 36.55
CA PRO A 611 -3.22 21.41 35.45
C PRO A 611 -4.28 21.98 34.52
N TRP A 612 -4.01 22.00 33.22
CA TRP A 612 -4.85 22.61 32.20
C TRP A 612 -5.20 21.62 31.09
N SER A 613 -6.43 21.68 30.58
CA SER A 613 -6.81 21.00 29.34
C SER A 613 -7.48 21.96 28.34
N VAL A 614 -7.18 21.73 27.07
CA VAL A 614 -7.73 22.48 25.92
C VAL A 614 -9.16 22.06 25.64
N PHE A 615 -9.42 20.75 25.69
CA PHE A 615 -10.69 20.10 25.39
C PHE A 615 -11.02 19.10 26.49
N SER A 616 -12.29 18.85 26.74
CA SER A 616 -12.73 17.76 27.62
C SER A 616 -13.86 17.00 26.95
N VAL A 617 -13.79 15.67 27.05
CA VAL A 617 -14.68 14.73 26.36
C VAL A 617 -15.52 14.05 27.44
N ASN A 618 -16.82 14.33 27.48
CA ASN A 618 -17.67 13.99 28.64
C ASN A 618 -18.37 12.62 28.57
N SER A 619 -18.12 11.84 27.53
CA SER A 619 -18.61 10.47 27.36
C SER A 619 -17.50 9.62 26.74
N THR A 620 -17.33 8.39 27.26
CA THR A 620 -16.28 7.45 26.83
C THR A 620 -16.52 6.86 25.45
N ALA A 621 -17.74 6.99 24.92
CA ALA A 621 -18.14 6.52 23.60
C ALA A 621 -17.66 7.40 22.43
N VAL A 622 -17.03 8.54 22.70
CA VAL A 622 -16.49 9.45 21.68
C VAL A 622 -15.01 9.64 21.93
N THR A 623 -14.20 9.50 20.87
CA THR A 623 -12.77 9.78 20.91
C THR A 623 -12.51 11.14 20.23
N LEU A 624 -11.75 12.01 20.89
CA LEU A 624 -11.08 13.14 20.23
C LEU A 624 -9.77 12.63 19.64
N GLU A 625 -9.65 12.70 18.31
CA GLU A 625 -8.64 11.93 17.57
C GLU A 625 -7.67 12.79 16.74
N THR A 626 -8.02 14.03 16.40
CA THR A 626 -7.10 14.99 15.74
C THR A 626 -7.53 16.42 16.02
N VAL A 627 -6.57 17.32 16.23
CA VAL A 627 -6.76 18.77 16.22
C VAL A 627 -5.77 19.40 15.25
N LYS A 628 -6.27 20.04 14.19
CA LYS A 628 -5.43 20.55 13.09
C LYS A 628 -5.76 21.97 12.62
N HIS A 629 -4.83 22.56 11.88
CA HIS A 629 -4.97 23.91 11.32
C HIS A 629 -5.97 23.95 10.16
N ASN A 630 -6.25 25.15 9.61
CA ASN A 630 -7.41 25.52 8.79
C ASN A 630 -8.69 25.75 9.63
N ALA A 631 -8.77 26.92 10.29
CA ALA A 631 -9.88 27.32 11.19
C ALA A 631 -10.11 26.42 12.44
N LEU A 632 -9.05 25.77 12.93
CA LEU A 632 -9.01 24.86 14.09
C LEU A 632 -10.03 23.71 13.99
N LEU A 633 -9.69 22.72 13.18
CA LEU A 633 -10.51 21.52 13.00
C LEU A 633 -10.28 20.56 14.16
N VAL A 634 -11.39 19.98 14.63
CA VAL A 634 -11.44 19.04 15.76
C VAL A 634 -12.16 17.79 15.28
N ARG A 635 -11.42 16.70 15.05
CA ARG A 635 -11.98 15.42 14.59
C ARG A 635 -12.39 14.57 15.80
N LEU A 636 -13.68 14.28 15.86
CA LEU A 636 -14.32 13.40 16.84
C LEU A 636 -14.91 12.20 16.09
N TYR A 637 -14.86 11.01 16.67
CA TYR A 637 -15.59 9.85 16.17
C TYR A 637 -16.24 9.05 17.31
N GLU A 638 -17.37 8.40 17.03
CA GLU A 638 -18.04 7.49 17.96
C GLU A 638 -17.37 6.11 17.87
N SER A 639 -17.00 5.55 19.01
CA SER A 639 -16.08 4.41 19.10
C SER A 639 -16.73 3.15 19.70
N HIS A 640 -17.99 3.22 20.12
CA HIS A 640 -18.71 2.11 20.76
C HIS A 640 -19.73 1.41 19.84
N GLY A 641 -20.00 1.94 18.65
CA GLY A 641 -21.03 1.45 17.72
C GLY A 641 -22.45 1.91 18.11
N SER A 642 -22.57 3.07 18.76
CA SER A 642 -23.80 3.54 19.40
C SER A 642 -24.23 4.95 18.96
N SER A 643 -25.40 5.39 19.39
CA SER A 643 -25.85 6.78 19.22
C SER A 643 -25.67 7.53 20.54
N VAL A 644 -24.87 8.61 20.52
CA VAL A 644 -24.48 9.37 21.71
C VAL A 644 -24.64 10.87 21.47
N THR A 645 -25.08 11.60 22.51
CA THR A 645 -25.06 13.07 22.54
C THR A 645 -23.97 13.53 23.47
N MET A 646 -23.15 14.49 23.03
CA MET A 646 -21.96 14.97 23.73
C MET A 646 -21.98 16.49 23.88
N THR A 647 -21.34 16.99 24.93
CA THR A 647 -20.84 18.37 24.98
C THR A 647 -19.32 18.31 25.00
N LEU A 648 -18.66 19.14 24.19
CA LEU A 648 -17.21 19.31 24.18
C LEU A 648 -16.81 20.63 24.86
N PRO A 649 -16.65 20.70 26.19
CA PRO A 649 -16.01 21.84 26.83
C PRO A 649 -14.64 22.13 26.22
N THR A 650 -14.34 23.41 25.99
CA THR A 650 -13.01 23.89 25.63
C THR A 650 -12.66 25.13 26.43
N SER A 651 -11.37 25.32 26.68
CA SER A 651 -10.80 26.52 27.30
C SER A 651 -10.26 27.53 26.28
N LEU A 652 -10.52 27.33 24.99
CA LEU A 652 -10.22 28.27 23.91
C LEU A 652 -11.42 29.22 23.67
N PRO A 653 -11.17 30.48 23.25
CA PRO A 653 -12.23 31.44 22.96
C PRO A 653 -12.95 31.12 21.64
N VAL A 654 -14.03 30.34 21.71
CA VAL A 654 -14.85 29.97 20.54
C VAL A 654 -15.88 31.07 20.24
N HIS A 655 -15.76 31.71 19.07
CA HIS A 655 -16.77 32.66 18.56
C HIS A 655 -17.93 31.95 17.86
N LYS A 656 -17.63 30.92 17.05
CA LYS A 656 -18.58 30.06 16.32
C LYS A 656 -17.96 28.69 16.10
N ALA A 657 -18.80 27.67 15.90
CA ALA A 657 -18.41 26.34 15.46
C ALA A 657 -19.37 25.87 14.36
N TRP A 658 -18.88 24.99 13.48
CA TRP A 658 -19.64 24.42 12.36
C TRP A 658 -19.27 22.94 12.20
N GLN A 659 -20.23 22.14 11.72
CA GLN A 659 -19.93 20.79 11.23
C GLN A 659 -19.38 20.87 9.80
N SER A 660 -18.36 20.07 9.51
CA SER A 660 -17.77 19.94 8.17
C SER A 660 -17.71 18.47 7.76
N LEU A 661 -17.60 18.23 6.46
CA LEU A 661 -17.09 16.97 5.92
C LEU A 661 -15.57 16.88 6.15
N LEU A 662 -14.99 15.70 5.94
CA LEU A 662 -13.55 15.42 6.11
C LEU A 662 -12.65 16.28 5.20
N LEU A 663 -13.19 16.76 4.08
CA LEU A 663 -12.55 17.73 3.20
C LEU A 663 -13.17 19.11 3.43
N ILE A 664 -12.36 20.07 3.90
CA ILE A 664 -12.62 21.48 3.66
C ILE A 664 -11.86 21.87 2.39
N ILE A 665 -12.63 22.08 1.33
CA ILE A 665 -12.18 22.86 0.17
C ILE A 665 -12.15 24.32 0.63
N GLN A 666 -11.01 24.99 0.47
CA GLN A 666 -10.84 26.43 0.74
C GLN A 666 -11.33 27.28 -0.43
#